data_AF-A0A0W0H6Q5-F1
#
_entry.id   AF-A0A0W0H6Q5-F1
#
_cell.length_a   1.000
_cell.length_b   1.000
_cell.length_c   1.000
_cell.angle_alpha   90.00
_cell.angle_beta   90.00
_cell.angle_gamma   90.00
#
_symmetry.space_group_name_H-M   'P 1'
#
loop_
_entity.id
_entity.type
_entity.pdbx_description
1 polymer ?
#
loop_
_entity_poly.entity_id
_entity_poly.type
_entity_poly.pdbx_seq_one_letter_code
_entity_poly.pdbx_strand_id
1 'polypeptide(L)'
;MKGSQHSASKQATPADHSLPAANLGALAPGLVPAAIGLVIAAAIVWIALMTGPQQQNQLAQAWGGSQAAAVNVTLRQINANTQAAASGPVLVQALQDNSAAALVAAQAGLTQWSGVAGARLFPKGLADVDQQGALPVSFATLDMLNKAAQGESVAPEARKVGERWLIYSVAPVRADATRPVAGTLLLAFDMQRLLGSVPALPADAGQIILSQQFGSAPAQVFLQRGQAGDGKPQSFDTGYAGWKLEFTPGPALQTSPPVLLLLLALFSAAAGVLLGLYLHERALQRRICADARQLDQLLQELSRGKAVKPFGLSLPALNGLAQALARVSLRSQPQAVSAPAAGEQRAAEITKGSASPTVAASRTDWTDPLFQDTDILDIDLLDENQDFLRSEHPLVMNSPASVAPQLPETIFRAYDIRGVVGDTLNAETAYWIGRAIGSESLAQNEPNVSVGRDGRLSGPELVQQLIQGLHDSGCHVSDVGLVPTPALYYAANVLAGKTGVMLTGSHNPKDYNGFKIVIAGDTLANEQIQALHERIKTNNLTSQKGSITKVDILDRYFKQIKDDIVMARKLKVVVDCGNGAAGVIAPQLIEALGCEVISLFAEVDGNFPNHHPDPGKLENLQDLIAKVKETGADLGLAFDGDGDRVGVVTNAGNVVYPDRLLMLFALDVLKRNPGADIIFDVKCTRRLTPLISEHGGRPVMWKTGHSLIKKEMKKSGALLAGEMSGHIFFK
;
A
#
# COMPACT_ATOMS: atom_id res chain seq x y z
N MET A 1 -69.66 35.16 -3.16
CA MET A 1 -70.93 34.66 -2.57
C MET A 1 -70.64 33.36 -1.82
N LYS A 2 -71.26 33.13 -0.65
CA LYS A 2 -71.33 31.88 0.14
C LYS A 2 -70.01 31.10 0.41
N GLY A 3 -69.65 30.76 1.65
CA GLY A 3 -70.32 31.02 2.94
C GLY A 3 -69.75 30.16 4.08
N SER A 4 -70.37 30.25 5.26
CA SER A 4 -70.07 29.55 6.54
C SER A 4 -68.66 29.79 7.12
N GLN A 5 -68.44 30.42 8.28
CA GLN A 5 -69.10 30.47 9.60
C GLN A 5 -68.85 29.28 10.55
N HIS A 6 -68.69 29.70 11.82
CA HIS A 6 -68.54 28.99 13.10
C HIS A 6 -67.17 28.32 13.34
N SER A 7 -66.36 28.70 14.35
CA SER A 7 -66.57 29.13 15.76
C SER A 7 -66.54 27.96 16.75
N ALA A 8 -65.35 27.68 17.29
CA ALA A 8 -65.13 26.71 18.37
C ALA A 8 -64.63 27.40 19.65
N SER A 9 -65.38 27.18 20.74
CA SER A 9 -65.05 27.31 22.17
C SER A 9 -63.80 28.11 22.61
N LYS A 10 -64.03 29.15 23.43
CA LYS A 10 -63.06 29.57 24.47
C LYS A 10 -63.28 28.72 25.73
N GLN A 11 -62.23 28.12 26.28
CA GLN A 11 -62.19 27.70 27.68
C GLN A 11 -60.90 28.19 28.36
N ALA A 12 -60.91 28.20 29.70
CA ALA A 12 -60.07 29.07 30.53
C ALA A 12 -58.59 28.66 30.61
N THR A 13 -57.72 29.67 30.75
CA THR A 13 -56.32 29.53 31.13
C THR A 13 -56.16 29.17 32.61
N PRO A 14 -55.50 28.05 32.96
CA PRO A 14 -54.96 27.84 34.31
C PRO A 14 -53.75 28.75 34.57
N ALA A 15 -53.40 28.95 35.85
CA ALA A 15 -52.29 29.82 36.25
C ALA A 15 -50.90 29.20 35.98
N ASP A 16 -49.93 30.06 35.68
CA ASP A 16 -48.53 29.68 35.47
C ASP A 16 -47.84 29.32 36.80
N HIS A 17 -47.82 28.03 37.12
CA HIS A 17 -47.04 27.46 38.21
C HIS A 17 -45.71 26.91 37.68
N SER A 18 -44.75 27.81 37.44
CA SER A 18 -43.38 27.46 37.08
C SER A 18 -42.74 26.56 38.14
N LEU A 19 -42.61 25.26 37.86
CA LEU A 19 -41.88 24.32 38.71
C LEU A 19 -40.40 24.73 38.77
N PRO A 20 -39.77 24.83 39.96
CA PRO A 20 -38.36 25.16 40.07
C PRO A 20 -37.51 24.07 39.42
N ALA A 21 -36.47 24.47 38.68
CA ALA A 21 -35.66 23.57 37.87
C ALA A 21 -35.10 22.38 38.68
N ALA A 22 -35.18 21.18 38.10
CA ALA A 22 -34.77 19.94 38.75
C ALA A 22 -33.27 19.94 39.05
N ASN A 23 -32.92 20.13 40.32
CA ASN A 23 -31.53 20.27 40.77
C ASN A 23 -30.82 18.90 40.70
N LEU A 24 -29.98 18.70 39.67
CA LEU A 24 -29.35 17.41 39.33
C LEU A 24 -28.60 16.74 40.50
N GLY A 25 -28.05 17.52 41.44
CA GLY A 25 -27.42 17.02 42.67
C GLY A 25 -28.38 16.29 43.65
N ALA A 26 -29.70 16.30 43.38
CA ALA A 26 -30.67 15.47 44.09
C ALA A 26 -30.77 14.03 43.53
N LEU A 27 -30.50 13.83 42.24
CA LEU A 27 -30.63 12.54 41.55
C LEU A 27 -29.34 11.71 41.58
N ALA A 28 -28.18 12.35 41.78
CA ALA A 28 -26.85 11.75 41.81
C ALA A 28 -26.72 10.35 42.47
N PRO A 29 -27.24 10.07 43.69
CA PRO A 29 -27.07 8.75 44.32
C PRO A 29 -27.81 7.59 43.62
N GLY A 30 -28.77 7.88 42.74
CA GLY A 30 -29.49 6.86 41.96
C GLY A 30 -28.96 6.68 40.53
N LEU A 31 -28.29 7.69 39.97
CA LEU A 31 -27.81 7.65 38.58
C LEU A 31 -26.54 6.81 38.42
N VAL A 32 -25.62 6.84 39.39
CA VAL A 32 -24.34 6.10 39.31
C VAL A 32 -24.53 4.57 39.24
N PRO A 33 -25.37 3.92 40.08
CA PRO A 33 -25.61 2.46 39.98
C PRO A 33 -26.26 2.05 38.66
N ALA A 34 -27.18 2.87 38.13
CA ALA A 34 -27.85 2.61 36.86
C ALA A 34 -26.86 2.69 35.67
N ALA A 35 -25.97 3.68 35.67
CA ALA A 35 -24.92 3.79 34.66
C ALA A 35 -23.96 2.59 34.69
N ILE A 36 -23.55 2.12 35.87
CA ILE A 36 -22.68 0.94 36.02
C ILE A 36 -23.36 -0.33 35.46
N GLY A 37 -24.65 -0.54 35.76
CA GLY A 37 -25.41 -1.69 35.22
C GLY A 37 -25.50 -1.69 33.69
N LEU A 38 -25.65 -0.51 33.07
CA LEU A 38 -25.66 -0.36 31.61
C LEU A 38 -24.28 -0.62 30.98
N VAL A 39 -23.18 -0.17 31.61
CA VAL A 39 -21.82 -0.45 31.13
C VAL A 39 -21.51 -1.95 31.18
N ILE A 40 -21.91 -2.64 32.25
CA ILE A 40 -21.75 -4.10 32.37
C ILE A 40 -22.57 -4.83 31.30
N ALA A 41 -23.83 -4.41 31.06
CA ALA A 41 -24.66 -4.98 30.01
C ALA A 41 -24.05 -4.81 28.61
N ALA A 42 -23.50 -3.62 28.31
CA ALA A 42 -22.81 -3.35 27.05
C ALA A 42 -21.56 -4.24 26.86
N ALA A 43 -20.78 -4.47 27.93
CA ALA A 43 -19.61 -5.34 27.87
C ALA A 43 -19.99 -6.82 27.60
N ILE A 44 -21.09 -7.31 28.19
CA ILE A 44 -21.61 -8.67 27.93
C ILE A 44 -22.07 -8.82 26.49
N VAL A 45 -22.77 -7.82 25.93
CA VAL A 45 -23.18 -7.81 24.51
C VAL A 45 -21.96 -7.78 23.57
N TRP A 46 -20.95 -6.97 23.89
CA TRP A 46 -19.69 -6.92 23.13
C TRP A 46 -18.99 -8.28 23.06
N ILE A 47 -18.88 -8.97 24.20
CA ILE A 47 -18.32 -10.34 24.26
C ILE A 47 -19.17 -11.31 23.42
N ALA A 48 -20.50 -11.24 23.51
CA ALA A 48 -21.40 -12.10 22.75
C ALA A 48 -21.35 -11.88 21.22
N LEU A 49 -20.93 -10.69 20.77
CA LEU A 49 -20.72 -10.38 19.35
C LEU A 49 -19.35 -10.84 18.83
N MET A 50 -18.32 -10.92 19.68
CA MET A 50 -16.97 -11.32 19.27
C MET A 50 -16.75 -12.83 19.20
N THR A 51 -17.48 -13.65 19.98
CA THR A 51 -17.25 -15.10 20.03
C THR A 51 -17.70 -15.85 18.77
N GLY A 52 -18.80 -15.43 18.13
CA GLY A 52 -19.33 -16.07 16.92
C GLY A 52 -18.33 -16.09 15.75
N PRO A 53 -17.80 -14.94 15.31
CA PRO A 53 -16.79 -14.87 14.25
C PRO A 53 -15.51 -15.67 14.54
N GLN A 54 -15.08 -15.73 15.81
CA GLN A 54 -13.93 -16.54 16.22
C GLN A 54 -14.18 -18.03 16.02
N GLN A 55 -15.34 -18.54 16.44
CA GLN A 55 -15.70 -19.95 16.27
C GLN A 55 -15.92 -20.32 14.80
N GLN A 56 -16.52 -19.42 14.01
CA GLN A 56 -16.67 -19.59 12.56
C GLN A 56 -15.30 -19.69 11.86
N ASN A 57 -14.34 -18.82 12.23
CA ASN A 57 -12.98 -18.86 11.68
C ASN A 57 -12.22 -20.15 12.05
N GLN A 58 -12.33 -20.65 13.29
CA GLN A 58 -11.70 -21.91 13.70
C GLN A 58 -12.24 -23.11 12.89
N LEU A 59 -13.56 -23.15 12.66
CA LEU A 59 -14.18 -24.20 11.84
C LEU A 59 -13.77 -24.07 10.37
N ALA A 60 -13.72 -22.86 9.82
CA ALA A 60 -13.26 -22.61 8.46
C ALA A 60 -11.79 -23.03 8.25
N GLN A 61 -10.91 -22.73 9.21
CA GLN A 61 -9.52 -23.18 9.21
C GLN A 61 -9.39 -24.71 9.24
N ALA A 62 -10.18 -25.40 10.08
CA ALA A 62 -10.18 -26.86 10.16
C ALA A 62 -10.66 -27.51 8.84
N TRP A 63 -11.76 -27.04 8.27
CA TRP A 63 -12.28 -27.55 7.00
C TRP A 63 -11.32 -27.26 5.84
N GLY A 64 -10.97 -25.99 5.59
CA GLY A 64 -10.09 -25.60 4.49
C GLY A 64 -8.69 -26.22 4.58
N GLY A 65 -8.10 -26.25 5.79
CA GLY A 65 -6.81 -26.88 6.04
C GLY A 65 -6.80 -28.38 5.76
N SER A 66 -7.85 -29.11 6.15
CA SER A 66 -7.96 -30.56 5.86
C SER A 66 -8.01 -30.86 4.35
N GLN A 67 -8.70 -30.00 3.60
CA GLN A 67 -8.87 -30.13 2.14
C GLN A 67 -7.55 -29.78 1.43
N ALA A 68 -6.86 -28.71 1.85
CA ALA A 68 -5.57 -28.30 1.29
C ALA A 68 -4.47 -29.33 1.59
N ALA A 69 -4.48 -29.95 2.78
CA ALA A 69 -3.56 -31.03 3.13
C ALA A 69 -3.73 -32.28 2.23
N ALA A 70 -4.97 -32.63 1.86
CA ALA A 70 -5.22 -33.75 0.94
C ALA A 70 -4.67 -33.48 -0.48
N VAL A 71 -4.84 -32.25 -0.99
CA VAL A 71 -4.24 -31.79 -2.26
C VAL A 71 -2.71 -31.86 -2.17
N ASN A 72 -2.12 -31.30 -1.12
CA ASN A 72 -0.68 -31.26 -0.84
C ASN A 72 -0.05 -32.67 -0.87
N VAL A 73 -0.59 -33.60 -0.08
CA VAL A 73 -0.12 -35.01 -0.02
C VAL A 73 -0.19 -35.67 -1.39
N THR A 74 -1.26 -35.42 -2.16
CA THR A 74 -1.44 -36.05 -3.48
C THR A 74 -0.46 -35.50 -4.52
N LEU A 75 -0.23 -34.19 -4.54
CA LEU A 75 0.76 -33.56 -5.43
C LEU A 75 2.20 -33.98 -5.06
N ARG A 76 2.52 -34.06 -3.76
CA ARG A 76 3.81 -34.60 -3.29
C ARG A 76 4.01 -36.06 -3.72
N GLN A 77 2.98 -36.91 -3.62
CA GLN A 77 3.06 -38.29 -4.08
C GLN A 77 3.25 -38.40 -5.60
N ILE A 78 2.58 -37.54 -6.39
CA ILE A 78 2.76 -37.46 -7.85
C ILE A 78 4.22 -37.11 -8.20
N ASN A 79 4.79 -36.10 -7.53
CA ASN A 79 6.17 -35.69 -7.74
C ASN A 79 7.16 -36.81 -7.32
N ALA A 80 7.00 -37.36 -6.11
CA ALA A 80 7.83 -38.45 -5.60
C ALA A 80 7.80 -39.71 -6.50
N ASN A 81 6.63 -40.10 -7.02
CA ASN A 81 6.50 -41.19 -7.98
C ASN A 81 7.29 -40.90 -9.28
N THR A 82 7.30 -39.65 -9.73
CA THR A 82 8.01 -39.22 -10.94
C THR A 82 9.53 -39.21 -10.74
N GLN A 83 9.99 -38.75 -9.58
CA GLN A 83 11.42 -38.79 -9.20
C GLN A 83 11.92 -40.23 -9.02
N ALA A 84 11.13 -41.09 -8.37
CA ALA A 84 11.42 -42.52 -8.25
C ALA A 84 11.53 -43.17 -9.63
N ALA A 85 10.57 -42.91 -10.54
CA ALA A 85 10.65 -43.36 -11.94
C ALA A 85 11.95 -42.87 -12.62
N ALA A 86 12.28 -41.59 -12.54
CA ALA A 86 13.47 -41.02 -13.17
C ALA A 86 14.81 -41.55 -12.63
N SER A 87 14.83 -42.13 -11.43
CA SER A 87 16.00 -42.85 -10.88
C SER A 87 16.13 -44.31 -11.36
N GLY A 88 15.13 -44.84 -12.07
CA GLY A 88 15.07 -46.23 -12.49
C GLY A 88 16.17 -46.60 -13.50
N PRO A 89 16.92 -47.71 -13.30
CA PRO A 89 18.08 -48.04 -14.13
C PRO A 89 17.73 -48.27 -15.61
N VAL A 90 16.53 -48.78 -15.90
CA VAL A 90 16.01 -48.98 -17.26
C VAL A 90 15.92 -47.66 -18.05
N LEU A 91 15.54 -46.56 -17.38
CA LEU A 91 15.39 -45.25 -18.01
C LEU A 91 16.73 -44.56 -18.23
N VAL A 92 17.66 -44.75 -17.30
CA VAL A 92 19.06 -44.30 -17.46
C VAL A 92 19.73 -45.06 -18.61
N GLN A 93 19.57 -46.38 -18.69
CA GLN A 93 20.12 -47.19 -19.76
C GLN A 93 19.51 -46.83 -21.12
N ALA A 94 18.18 -46.67 -21.22
CA ALA A 94 17.52 -46.27 -22.47
C ALA A 94 18.02 -44.92 -23.02
N LEU A 95 18.41 -43.99 -22.15
CA LEU A 95 19.07 -42.73 -22.55
C LEU A 95 20.55 -42.91 -22.94
N GLN A 96 21.27 -43.85 -22.34
CA GLN A 96 22.67 -44.16 -22.67
C GLN A 96 22.80 -44.90 -24.00
N ASP A 97 21.93 -45.87 -24.25
CA ASP A 97 21.85 -46.63 -25.51
C ASP A 97 21.37 -45.74 -26.69
N ASN A 98 20.70 -44.63 -26.38
CA ASN A 98 20.18 -43.60 -27.31
C ASN A 98 19.40 -44.16 -28.52
N SER A 99 18.80 -45.35 -28.38
CA SER A 99 18.06 -46.01 -29.46
C SER A 99 16.57 -45.73 -29.35
N ALA A 100 15.94 -45.34 -30.47
CA ALA A 100 14.52 -45.01 -30.50
C ALA A 100 13.63 -46.15 -29.97
N ALA A 101 14.02 -47.41 -30.20
CA ALA A 101 13.33 -48.58 -29.69
C ALA A 101 13.38 -48.68 -28.14
N ALA A 102 14.54 -48.44 -27.52
CA ALA A 102 14.67 -48.44 -26.06
C ALA A 102 13.89 -47.29 -25.41
N LEU A 103 13.93 -46.09 -26.01
CA LEU A 103 13.18 -44.93 -25.51
C LEU A 103 11.66 -45.19 -25.55
N VAL A 104 11.13 -45.75 -26.64
CA VAL A 104 9.71 -46.10 -26.77
C VAL A 104 9.31 -47.23 -25.81
N ALA A 105 10.15 -48.26 -25.65
CA ALA A 105 9.88 -49.35 -24.70
C ALA A 105 9.84 -48.85 -23.24
N ALA A 106 10.77 -47.97 -22.85
CA ALA A 106 10.80 -47.38 -21.51
C ALA A 106 9.60 -46.45 -21.24
N GLN A 107 9.17 -45.67 -22.23
CA GLN A 107 7.95 -44.86 -22.16
C GLN A 107 6.70 -45.76 -22.00
N ALA A 108 6.58 -46.82 -22.81
CA ALA A 108 5.46 -47.76 -22.73
C ALA A 108 5.34 -48.44 -21.36
N GLY A 109 6.47 -48.86 -20.76
CA GLY A 109 6.49 -49.44 -19.42
C GLY A 109 5.93 -48.51 -18.32
N LEU A 110 6.18 -47.20 -18.43
CA LEU A 110 5.65 -46.20 -17.50
C LEU A 110 4.15 -45.96 -17.67
N THR A 111 3.60 -46.12 -18.87
CA THR A 111 2.14 -46.00 -19.11
C THR A 111 1.30 -47.13 -18.50
N GLN A 112 1.93 -48.22 -18.04
CA GLN A 112 1.27 -49.29 -17.28
C GLN A 112 1.08 -48.94 -15.79
N TRP A 113 1.62 -47.81 -15.31
CA TRP A 113 1.54 -47.42 -13.91
C TRP A 113 0.17 -46.82 -13.57
N SER A 114 -0.42 -47.26 -12.45
CA SER A 114 -1.76 -46.82 -12.04
C SER A 114 -1.87 -45.30 -11.94
N GLY A 115 -2.78 -44.73 -12.73
CA GLY A 115 -3.06 -43.29 -12.81
C GLY A 115 -2.13 -42.48 -13.71
N VAL A 116 -1.18 -43.09 -14.43
CA VAL A 116 -0.39 -42.43 -15.48
C VAL A 116 -1.19 -42.43 -16.79
N ALA A 117 -1.45 -41.24 -17.35
CA ALA A 117 -2.12 -41.04 -18.63
C ALA A 117 -1.13 -41.03 -19.82
N GLY A 118 0.16 -40.83 -19.57
CA GLY A 118 1.22 -40.91 -20.58
C GLY A 118 2.60 -40.60 -20.01
N ALA A 119 3.65 -40.96 -20.77
CA ALA A 119 5.05 -40.69 -20.43
C ALA A 119 5.83 -40.21 -21.67
N ARG A 120 6.76 -39.27 -21.50
CA ARG A 120 7.77 -38.89 -22.52
C ARG A 120 9.14 -38.77 -21.88
N LEU A 121 10.16 -39.22 -22.61
CA LEU A 121 11.55 -39.27 -22.16
C LEU A 121 12.42 -38.54 -23.18
N PHE A 122 13.17 -37.55 -22.74
CA PHE A 122 13.98 -36.68 -23.60
C PHE A 122 15.47 -36.78 -23.22
N PRO A 123 16.39 -37.05 -24.17
CA PRO A 123 17.82 -36.88 -23.93
C PRO A 123 18.17 -35.42 -23.61
N LYS A 124 19.26 -35.20 -22.87
CA LYS A 124 19.70 -33.85 -22.47
C LYS A 124 19.88 -32.94 -23.68
N GLY A 125 19.14 -31.83 -23.71
CA GLY A 125 19.20 -30.84 -24.78
C GLY A 125 18.40 -31.18 -26.05
N LEU A 126 17.65 -32.29 -26.07
CA LEU A 126 16.80 -32.71 -27.19
C LEU A 126 15.30 -32.70 -26.83
N ALA A 127 14.90 -31.82 -25.91
CA ALA A 127 13.50 -31.46 -25.69
C ALA A 127 13.14 -30.27 -26.61
N ASP A 128 12.04 -30.39 -27.35
CA ASP A 128 11.56 -29.38 -28.29
C ASP A 128 10.02 -29.26 -28.23
N VAL A 129 9.47 -28.19 -28.81
CA VAL A 129 8.04 -27.86 -28.80
C VAL A 129 7.27 -28.76 -29.77
N ASP A 130 6.50 -29.69 -29.21
CA ASP A 130 5.64 -30.61 -29.96
C ASP A 130 4.17 -30.35 -29.59
N GLN A 131 3.39 -29.79 -30.52
CA GLN A 131 1.96 -29.52 -30.33
C GLN A 131 1.04 -30.61 -30.90
N GLN A 132 1.59 -31.69 -31.46
CA GLN A 132 0.83 -32.71 -32.21
C GLN A 132 0.90 -34.11 -31.56
N GLY A 133 1.91 -34.38 -30.73
CA GLY A 133 2.03 -35.61 -29.96
C GLY A 133 0.97 -35.75 -28.84
N ALA A 134 0.67 -36.99 -28.45
CA ALA A 134 -0.37 -37.33 -27.48
C ALA A 134 -0.18 -36.71 -26.07
N LEU A 135 1.05 -36.32 -25.72
CA LEU A 135 1.33 -35.38 -24.63
C LEU A 135 2.06 -34.16 -25.21
N PRO A 136 1.37 -33.05 -25.51
CA PRO A 136 1.99 -31.90 -26.16
C PRO A 136 2.98 -31.18 -25.23
N VAL A 137 4.16 -30.89 -25.76
CA VAL A 137 5.19 -30.08 -25.12
C VAL A 137 4.96 -28.62 -25.52
N SER A 138 4.22 -27.90 -24.68
CA SER A 138 4.09 -26.43 -24.78
C SER A 138 5.39 -25.73 -24.35
N PHE A 139 5.56 -24.44 -24.65
CA PHE A 139 6.72 -23.65 -24.18
C PHE A 139 6.92 -23.72 -22.65
N ALA A 140 5.83 -23.72 -21.87
CA ALA A 140 5.92 -23.87 -20.43
C ALA A 140 6.22 -25.32 -20.00
N THR A 141 5.76 -26.32 -20.75
CA THR A 141 6.22 -27.72 -20.58
C THR A 141 7.71 -27.86 -20.86
N LEU A 142 8.24 -27.11 -21.85
CA LEU A 142 9.65 -27.07 -22.19
C LEU A 142 10.49 -26.35 -21.12
N ASP A 143 9.95 -25.29 -20.49
CA ASP A 143 10.56 -24.66 -19.31
C ASP A 143 10.66 -25.64 -18.12
N MET A 144 9.59 -26.39 -17.80
CA MET A 144 9.64 -27.48 -16.80
C MET A 144 10.73 -28.51 -17.14
N LEU A 145 10.84 -28.92 -18.41
CA LEU A 145 11.87 -29.85 -18.88
C LEU A 145 13.28 -29.25 -18.77
N ASN A 146 13.48 -27.97 -19.07
CA ASN A 146 14.78 -27.30 -19.01
C ASN A 146 15.26 -27.06 -17.57
N LYS A 147 14.36 -26.75 -16.64
CA LYS A 147 14.66 -26.65 -15.20
C LYS A 147 15.06 -28.01 -14.62
N ALA A 148 14.29 -29.05 -14.93
CA ALA A 148 14.65 -30.42 -14.56
C ALA A 148 16.00 -30.86 -15.19
N ALA A 149 16.31 -30.46 -16.43
CA ALA A 149 17.58 -30.78 -17.09
C ALA A 149 18.80 -30.11 -16.44
N GLN A 150 18.59 -28.99 -15.74
CA GLN A 150 19.59 -28.30 -14.90
C GLN A 150 19.70 -28.93 -13.49
N GLY A 151 18.78 -29.80 -13.12
CA GLY A 151 18.74 -30.50 -11.83
C GLY A 151 17.81 -29.89 -10.78
N GLU A 152 17.01 -28.88 -11.16
CA GLU A 152 16.03 -28.24 -10.27
C GLU A 152 14.84 -29.16 -9.95
N SER A 153 14.20 -28.91 -8.80
CA SER A 153 12.96 -29.58 -8.40
C SER A 153 11.75 -28.83 -8.95
N VAL A 154 11.01 -29.45 -9.87
CA VAL A 154 9.87 -28.82 -10.55
C VAL A 154 8.55 -29.23 -9.87
N ALA A 155 7.61 -28.30 -9.75
CA ALA A 155 6.27 -28.54 -9.21
C ALA A 155 5.38 -29.26 -10.23
N PRO A 156 4.42 -30.11 -9.83
CA PRO A 156 3.43 -30.67 -10.74
C PRO A 156 2.42 -29.60 -11.20
N GLU A 157 2.12 -29.53 -12.49
CA GLU A 157 1.27 -28.52 -13.12
C GLU A 157 0.09 -29.15 -13.88
N ALA A 158 -1.10 -28.56 -13.78
CA ALA A 158 -2.28 -28.99 -14.51
C ALA A 158 -2.34 -28.36 -15.91
N ARG A 159 -2.62 -29.18 -16.93
CA ARG A 159 -2.69 -28.75 -18.33
C ARG A 159 -3.87 -29.42 -19.03
N LYS A 160 -4.62 -28.67 -19.83
CA LYS A 160 -5.71 -29.21 -20.67
C LYS A 160 -5.11 -29.80 -21.95
N VAL A 161 -5.45 -31.04 -22.26
CA VAL A 161 -5.07 -31.75 -23.49
C VAL A 161 -6.34 -32.28 -24.15
N GLY A 162 -6.76 -31.62 -25.22
CA GLY A 162 -8.13 -31.77 -25.75
C GLY A 162 -9.15 -31.39 -24.69
N GLU A 163 -10.05 -32.34 -24.36
CA GLU A 163 -11.06 -32.18 -23.30
C GLU A 163 -10.65 -32.75 -21.93
N ARG A 164 -9.43 -33.28 -21.78
CA ARG A 164 -8.95 -33.85 -20.49
C ARG A 164 -8.01 -32.90 -19.77
N TRP A 165 -8.15 -32.81 -18.45
CA TRP A 165 -7.15 -32.20 -17.57
C TRP A 165 -6.15 -33.26 -17.12
N LEU A 166 -4.86 -32.97 -17.28
CA LEU A 166 -3.76 -33.85 -16.90
C LEU A 166 -2.77 -33.09 -16.01
N ILE A 167 -2.25 -33.75 -14.98
CA ILE A 167 -1.21 -33.21 -14.09
C ILE A 167 0.15 -33.66 -14.64
N TYR A 168 0.89 -32.73 -15.20
CA TYR A 168 2.24 -32.88 -15.73
C TYR A 168 3.24 -32.79 -14.58
N SER A 169 4.14 -33.77 -14.49
CA SER A 169 5.18 -33.86 -13.47
C SER A 169 6.50 -34.23 -14.16
N VAL A 170 7.60 -33.56 -13.79
CA VAL A 170 8.88 -33.64 -14.51
C VAL A 170 10.03 -33.89 -13.54
N ALA A 171 10.95 -34.78 -13.90
CA ALA A 171 12.13 -35.08 -13.09
C ALA A 171 13.42 -35.32 -13.93
N PRO A 172 14.61 -34.97 -13.40
CA PRO A 172 15.90 -35.33 -14.00
C PRO A 172 16.16 -36.84 -13.94
N VAL A 173 16.52 -37.43 -15.08
CA VAL A 173 16.93 -38.84 -15.18
C VAL A 173 18.43 -38.96 -14.92
N ARG A 174 18.79 -39.66 -13.84
CA ARG A 174 20.17 -39.91 -13.39
C ARG A 174 20.23 -41.16 -12.52
N ALA A 175 21.34 -41.90 -12.59
CA ALA A 175 21.55 -43.15 -11.84
C ALA A 175 21.65 -42.95 -10.32
N ASP A 176 22.10 -41.77 -9.90
CA ASP A 176 22.24 -41.35 -8.50
C ASP A 176 22.23 -39.82 -8.45
N ALA A 177 21.91 -39.22 -7.30
CA ALA A 177 21.90 -37.79 -7.07
C ALA A 177 23.26 -37.12 -7.41
N THR A 178 24.39 -37.80 -7.18
CA THR A 178 25.74 -37.28 -7.48
C THR A 178 26.13 -37.32 -8.95
N ARG A 179 25.37 -38.04 -9.80
CA ARG A 179 25.69 -38.21 -11.22
C ARG A 179 25.05 -37.10 -12.09
N PRO A 180 25.71 -36.71 -13.20
CA PRO A 180 25.15 -35.72 -14.11
C PRO A 180 23.82 -36.21 -14.72
N VAL A 181 22.89 -35.27 -14.91
CA VAL A 181 21.59 -35.53 -15.55
C VAL A 181 21.80 -36.00 -16.99
N ALA A 182 21.28 -37.18 -17.34
CA ALA A 182 21.38 -37.78 -18.67
C ALA A 182 20.25 -37.29 -19.61
N GLY A 183 19.12 -36.90 -19.03
CA GLY A 183 17.93 -36.43 -19.73
C GLY A 183 16.80 -36.15 -18.75
N THR A 184 15.58 -35.98 -19.25
CA THR A 184 14.42 -35.64 -18.43
C THR A 184 13.21 -36.51 -18.75
N LEU A 185 12.48 -36.87 -17.69
CA LEU A 185 11.25 -37.62 -17.75
C LEU A 185 10.07 -36.69 -17.48
N LEU A 186 9.09 -36.70 -18.38
CA LEU A 186 7.76 -36.13 -18.20
C LEU A 186 6.76 -37.27 -18.00
N LEU A 187 6.05 -37.26 -16.88
CA LEU A 187 4.86 -38.07 -16.65
C LEU A 187 3.61 -37.17 -16.63
N ALA A 188 2.54 -37.63 -17.26
CA ALA A 188 1.22 -37.02 -17.13
C ALA A 188 0.30 -37.97 -16.35
N PHE A 189 -0.37 -37.45 -15.32
CA PHE A 189 -1.34 -38.16 -14.50
C PHE A 189 -2.75 -37.63 -14.76
N ASP A 190 -3.79 -38.45 -14.59
CA ASP A 190 -5.17 -37.96 -14.75
C ASP A 190 -5.61 -37.08 -13.56
N MET A 191 -6.27 -35.94 -13.84
CA MET A 191 -6.78 -35.01 -12.83
C MET A 191 -7.75 -35.68 -11.83
N GLN A 192 -8.48 -36.74 -12.23
CA GLN A 192 -9.35 -37.50 -11.32
C GLN A 192 -8.59 -38.07 -10.11
N ARG A 193 -7.28 -38.34 -10.23
CA ARG A 193 -6.43 -38.79 -9.12
C ARG A 193 -6.34 -37.75 -8.00
N LEU A 194 -6.36 -36.47 -8.35
CA LEU A 194 -6.35 -35.36 -7.39
C LEU A 194 -7.76 -35.05 -6.90
N LEU A 195 -8.74 -34.96 -7.80
CA LEU A 195 -10.13 -34.64 -7.43
C LEU A 195 -10.79 -35.72 -6.56
N GLY A 196 -10.32 -36.97 -6.66
CA GLY A 196 -10.77 -38.12 -5.87
C GLY A 196 -10.14 -38.24 -4.48
N SER A 197 -9.03 -37.53 -4.19
CA SER A 197 -8.43 -37.50 -2.84
C SER A 197 -8.94 -36.35 -1.97
N VAL A 198 -9.54 -35.33 -2.58
CA VAL A 198 -10.19 -34.17 -1.91
C VAL A 198 -11.47 -34.62 -1.17
N PRO A 199 -11.50 -34.62 0.18
CA PRO A 199 -12.61 -35.21 0.96
C PRO A 199 -13.99 -34.65 0.63
N ALA A 200 -15.02 -35.49 0.78
CA ALA A 200 -16.41 -35.06 0.64
C ALA A 200 -16.76 -34.00 1.70
N LEU A 201 -17.37 -32.90 1.26
CA LEU A 201 -17.83 -31.80 2.10
C LEU A 201 -19.37 -31.78 2.11
N PRO A 202 -20.04 -31.67 3.27
CA PRO A 202 -21.48 -31.42 3.32
C PRO A 202 -21.84 -30.13 2.59
N ALA A 203 -22.93 -30.13 1.81
CA ALA A 203 -23.25 -29.01 0.90
C ALA A 203 -23.57 -27.69 1.64
N ASP A 204 -23.98 -27.80 2.89
CA ASP A 204 -24.35 -26.76 3.86
C ASP A 204 -23.17 -26.21 4.69
N ALA A 205 -22.07 -26.98 4.78
CA ALA A 205 -20.87 -26.59 5.53
C ALA A 205 -20.05 -25.49 4.84
N GLY A 206 -20.10 -25.41 3.51
CA GLY A 206 -19.44 -24.36 2.72
C GLY A 206 -19.17 -24.75 1.29
N GLN A 207 -18.45 -23.88 0.57
CA GLN A 207 -17.94 -24.13 -0.77
C GLN A 207 -16.42 -24.23 -0.78
N ILE A 208 -15.88 -25.27 -1.41
CA ILE A 208 -14.47 -25.34 -1.81
C ILE A 208 -14.31 -24.99 -3.29
N ILE A 209 -13.25 -24.24 -3.61
CA ILE A 209 -12.75 -23.99 -4.96
C ILE A 209 -11.29 -24.42 -5.00
N LEU A 210 -10.95 -25.40 -5.85
CA LEU A 210 -9.56 -25.74 -6.17
C LEU A 210 -9.20 -25.15 -7.54
N SER A 211 -8.17 -24.33 -7.57
CA SER A 211 -7.68 -23.70 -8.80
C SER A 211 -6.16 -23.74 -8.93
N GLN A 212 -5.68 -23.50 -10.15
CA GLN A 212 -4.28 -23.20 -10.42
C GLN A 212 -4.13 -21.86 -11.14
N GLN A 213 -3.14 -21.07 -10.73
CA GLN A 213 -2.83 -19.77 -11.29
C GLN A 213 -1.31 -19.61 -11.46
N PHE A 214 -0.89 -19.05 -12.61
CA PHE A 214 0.51 -18.76 -12.90
C PHE A 214 0.67 -17.28 -13.22
N GLY A 215 1.31 -16.52 -12.32
CA GLY A 215 1.43 -15.06 -12.45
C GLY A 215 0.05 -14.40 -12.60
N SER A 216 -0.08 -13.51 -13.59
CA SER A 216 -1.32 -12.79 -13.93
C SER A 216 -2.29 -13.57 -14.84
N ALA A 217 -2.04 -14.86 -15.13
CA ALA A 217 -2.99 -15.67 -15.89
C ALA A 217 -4.33 -15.86 -15.13
N PRO A 218 -5.47 -16.03 -15.83
CA PRO A 218 -6.74 -16.35 -15.18
C PRO A 218 -6.65 -17.69 -14.45
N ALA A 219 -7.19 -17.74 -13.23
CA ALA A 219 -7.18 -18.95 -12.41
C ALA A 219 -8.03 -20.07 -13.04
N GLN A 220 -7.42 -21.23 -13.22
CA GLN A 220 -8.04 -22.40 -13.83
C GLN A 220 -8.68 -23.24 -12.72
N VAL A 221 -10.01 -23.17 -12.60
CA VAL A 221 -10.77 -23.92 -11.59
C VAL A 221 -10.97 -25.37 -12.05
N PHE A 222 -10.62 -26.33 -11.18
CA PHE A 222 -10.77 -27.78 -11.44
C PHE A 222 -11.83 -28.43 -10.55
N LEU A 223 -12.15 -27.83 -9.40
CA LEU A 223 -13.20 -28.27 -8.51
C LEU A 223 -13.94 -27.06 -7.95
N GLN A 224 -15.27 -27.11 -8.01
CA GLN A 224 -16.16 -26.29 -7.21
C GLN A 224 -17.19 -27.24 -6.59
N ARG A 225 -17.28 -27.28 -5.24
CA ARG A 225 -18.13 -28.24 -4.51
C ARG A 225 -18.72 -27.57 -3.27
N GLY A 226 -20.03 -27.71 -3.06
CA GLY A 226 -20.76 -27.12 -1.92
C GLY A 226 -21.23 -25.68 -2.17
N GLN A 227 -21.99 -25.12 -1.22
CA GLN A 227 -22.62 -23.80 -1.32
C GLN A 227 -21.89 -22.74 -0.49
N ALA A 228 -21.64 -21.57 -1.09
CA ALA A 228 -21.12 -20.42 -0.36
C ALA A 228 -22.26 -19.77 0.45
N GLY A 229 -21.99 -19.48 1.73
CA GLY A 229 -22.80 -18.52 2.50
C GLY A 229 -22.18 -17.12 2.44
N ASP A 230 -22.71 -16.19 3.25
CA ASP A 230 -22.28 -14.78 3.29
C ASP A 230 -20.87 -14.55 3.92
N GLY A 231 -20.08 -15.61 4.10
CA GLY A 231 -18.72 -15.53 4.63
C GLY A 231 -17.72 -15.04 3.58
N LYS A 232 -16.65 -14.39 4.01
CA LYS A 232 -15.51 -14.10 3.10
C LYS A 232 -14.78 -15.41 2.76
N PRO A 233 -14.35 -15.63 1.50
CA PRO A 233 -13.48 -16.73 1.15
C PRO A 233 -12.17 -16.69 1.94
N GLN A 234 -11.71 -17.84 2.40
CA GLN A 234 -10.40 -18.03 3.03
C GLN A 234 -9.52 -18.87 2.11
N SER A 235 -8.30 -18.40 1.82
CA SER A 235 -7.34 -19.11 0.96
C SER A 235 -6.38 -19.95 1.80
N PHE A 236 -6.04 -21.15 1.32
CA PHE A 236 -5.21 -22.13 2.01
C PHE A 236 -4.07 -22.60 1.11
N ASP A 237 -2.84 -22.61 1.65
CA ASP A 237 -1.67 -23.12 0.95
C ASP A 237 -1.75 -24.65 0.74
N THR A 238 -1.49 -25.07 -0.49
CA THR A 238 -1.43 -26.48 -0.90
C THR A 238 0.01 -27.02 -0.94
N GLY A 239 1.00 -26.20 -0.56
CA GLY A 239 2.43 -26.53 -0.55
C GLY A 239 3.11 -26.41 -1.92
N TYR A 240 2.43 -25.85 -2.92
CA TYR A 240 2.95 -25.60 -4.26
C TYR A 240 2.39 -24.27 -4.79
N ALA A 241 3.25 -23.28 -5.04
CA ALA A 241 2.86 -21.87 -5.26
C ALA A 241 1.85 -21.59 -6.39
N GLY A 242 1.71 -22.50 -7.38
CA GLY A 242 0.69 -22.37 -8.43
C GLY A 242 -0.70 -22.88 -8.04
N TRP A 243 -0.84 -23.70 -7.00
CA TRP A 243 -2.10 -24.36 -6.63
C TRP A 243 -2.74 -23.68 -5.41
N LYS A 244 -3.94 -23.14 -5.58
CA LYS A 244 -4.70 -22.45 -4.53
C LYS A 244 -5.98 -23.23 -4.20
N LEU A 245 -6.26 -23.42 -2.90
CA LEU A 245 -7.56 -23.85 -2.42
C LEU A 245 -8.23 -22.68 -1.68
N GLU A 246 -9.48 -22.39 -2.03
CA GLU A 246 -10.31 -21.43 -1.31
C GLU A 246 -11.50 -22.15 -0.66
N PHE A 247 -11.82 -21.79 0.58
CA PHE A 247 -12.99 -22.26 1.31
C PHE A 247 -13.86 -21.07 1.74
N THR A 248 -15.13 -21.09 1.38
CA THR A 248 -16.13 -20.09 1.79
C THR A 248 -17.11 -20.73 2.77
N PRO A 249 -17.20 -20.26 4.03
CA PRO A 249 -18.10 -20.84 5.02
C PRO A 249 -19.57 -20.86 4.58
N GLY A 250 -20.26 -21.98 4.79
CA GLY A 250 -21.66 -22.16 4.44
C GLY A 250 -22.63 -21.61 5.50
N PRO A 251 -23.93 -21.54 5.18
CA PRO A 251 -24.95 -21.02 6.10
C PRO A 251 -25.05 -21.82 7.41
N ALA A 252 -24.72 -23.12 7.42
CA ALA A 252 -24.70 -23.92 8.65
C ALA A 252 -23.61 -23.49 9.67
N LEU A 253 -22.64 -22.65 9.25
CA LEU A 253 -21.60 -22.09 10.10
C LEU A 253 -21.92 -20.68 10.63
N GLN A 254 -23.10 -20.12 10.33
CA GLN A 254 -23.56 -18.83 10.87
C GLN A 254 -24.02 -18.98 12.33
N THR A 255 -23.14 -18.64 13.27
CA THR A 255 -23.41 -18.74 14.72
C THR A 255 -24.15 -17.49 15.23
N SER A 256 -25.44 -17.64 15.53
CA SER A 256 -26.20 -16.62 16.28
C SER A 256 -25.58 -16.40 17.67
N PRO A 257 -25.58 -15.16 18.21
CA PRO A 257 -25.02 -14.86 19.52
C PRO A 257 -25.76 -15.65 20.64
N PRO A 258 -25.07 -16.14 21.68
CA PRO A 258 -25.70 -16.99 22.69
C PRO A 258 -26.80 -16.25 23.46
N VAL A 259 -28.04 -16.73 23.34
CA VAL A 259 -29.24 -16.14 23.98
C VAL A 259 -29.04 -15.94 25.50
N LEU A 260 -28.32 -16.84 26.15
CA LEU A 260 -27.97 -16.75 27.57
C LEU A 260 -27.21 -15.45 27.93
N LEU A 261 -26.28 -15.00 27.07
CA LEU A 261 -25.50 -13.78 27.29
C LEU A 261 -26.38 -12.52 27.10
N LEU A 262 -27.28 -12.53 26.12
CA LEU A 262 -28.24 -11.45 25.91
C LEU A 262 -29.21 -11.30 27.09
N LEU A 263 -29.67 -12.42 27.67
CA LEU A 263 -30.46 -12.42 28.90
C LEU A 263 -29.65 -11.90 30.10
N LEU A 264 -28.39 -12.31 30.25
CA LEU A 264 -27.48 -11.82 31.30
C LEU A 264 -27.24 -10.31 31.22
N ALA A 265 -27.08 -9.75 30.01
CA ALA A 265 -26.99 -8.32 29.79
C ALA A 265 -28.28 -7.59 30.23
N LEU A 266 -29.45 -8.11 29.84
CA LEU A 266 -30.76 -7.56 30.21
C LEU A 266 -30.96 -7.54 31.75
N PHE A 267 -30.67 -8.66 32.43
CA PHE A 267 -30.73 -8.72 33.89
C PHE A 267 -29.75 -7.77 34.58
N SER A 268 -28.53 -7.60 34.04
CA SER A 268 -27.51 -6.68 34.57
C SER A 268 -27.97 -5.22 34.51
N ALA A 269 -28.56 -4.80 33.38
CA ALA A 269 -29.14 -3.47 33.23
C ALA A 269 -30.32 -3.24 34.19
N ALA A 270 -31.25 -4.20 34.27
CA ALA A 270 -32.42 -4.11 35.15
C ALA A 270 -32.02 -4.01 36.64
N ALA A 271 -31.05 -4.81 37.08
CA ALA A 271 -30.54 -4.78 38.45
C ALA A 271 -29.90 -3.43 38.82
N GLY A 272 -29.10 -2.84 37.91
CA GLY A 272 -28.51 -1.52 38.11
C GLY A 272 -29.55 -0.40 38.27
N VAL A 273 -30.61 -0.43 37.45
CA VAL A 273 -31.72 0.54 37.54
C VAL A 273 -32.49 0.39 38.87
N LEU A 274 -32.84 -0.84 39.25
CA LEU A 274 -33.55 -1.12 40.52
C LEU A 274 -32.73 -0.68 41.75
N LEU A 275 -31.42 -0.94 41.75
CA LEU A 275 -30.52 -0.51 42.81
C LEU A 275 -30.40 1.02 42.88
N GLY A 276 -30.36 1.70 41.72
CA GLY A 276 -30.37 3.15 41.62
C GLY A 276 -31.63 3.79 42.22
N LEU A 277 -32.81 3.25 41.88
CA LEU A 277 -34.08 3.70 42.44
C LEU A 277 -34.14 3.54 43.96
N TYR A 278 -33.74 2.37 44.48
CA TYR A 278 -33.71 2.09 45.92
C TYR A 278 -32.78 3.03 46.71
N LEU A 279 -31.59 3.32 46.15
CA LEU A 279 -30.64 4.25 46.77
C LEU A 279 -31.11 5.71 46.70
N HIS A 280 -31.82 6.09 45.64
CA HIS A 280 -32.46 7.40 45.56
C HIS A 280 -33.57 7.57 46.62
N GLU A 281 -34.45 6.57 46.78
CA GLU A 281 -35.51 6.59 47.80
C GLU A 281 -34.92 6.73 49.22
N ARG A 282 -33.93 5.89 49.56
CA ARG A 282 -33.21 5.98 50.85
C ARG A 282 -32.53 7.34 51.06
N ALA A 283 -31.98 7.95 50.02
CA ALA A 283 -31.38 9.28 50.11
C ALA A 283 -32.44 10.37 50.37
N LEU A 284 -33.61 10.26 49.74
CA LEU A 284 -34.74 11.18 49.90
C LEU A 284 -35.38 11.06 51.29
N GLN A 285 -35.62 9.83 51.79
CA GLN A 285 -36.05 9.57 53.17
C GLN A 285 -35.09 10.20 54.19
N ARG A 286 -33.77 10.05 54.01
CA ARG A 286 -32.75 10.64 54.90
C ARG A 286 -32.81 12.18 54.92
N ARG A 287 -33.07 12.83 53.78
CA ARG A 287 -33.24 14.30 53.71
C ARG A 287 -34.50 14.76 54.46
N ILE A 288 -35.64 14.09 54.25
CA ILE A 288 -36.88 14.35 55.00
C ILE A 288 -36.63 14.23 56.52
N CYS A 289 -35.98 13.16 56.97
CA CYS A 289 -35.69 12.96 58.39
C CYS A 289 -34.68 13.97 58.98
N ALA A 290 -33.85 14.62 58.16
CA ALA A 290 -32.96 15.69 58.60
C ALA A 290 -33.74 17.01 58.77
N ASP A 291 -34.50 17.42 57.76
CA ASP A 291 -35.33 18.63 57.80
C ASP A 291 -36.35 18.57 58.95
N ALA A 292 -36.98 17.40 59.18
CA ALA A 292 -37.92 17.21 60.28
C ALA A 292 -37.29 17.46 61.68
N ARG A 293 -36.02 17.07 61.88
CA ARG A 293 -35.30 17.33 63.13
C ARG A 293 -34.94 18.81 63.30
N GLN A 294 -34.59 19.49 62.21
CA GLN A 294 -34.35 20.94 62.24
C GLN A 294 -35.63 21.71 62.54
N LEU A 295 -36.78 21.25 62.04
CA LEU A 295 -38.09 21.84 62.33
C LEU A 295 -38.48 21.66 63.81
N ASP A 296 -38.26 20.47 64.38
CA ASP A 296 -38.48 20.19 65.81
C ASP A 296 -37.57 21.05 66.71
N GLN A 297 -36.28 21.16 66.38
CA GLN A 297 -35.35 22.05 67.09
C GLN A 297 -35.82 23.51 67.09
N LEU A 298 -36.29 24.03 65.95
CA LEU A 298 -36.83 25.39 65.85
C LEU A 298 -38.11 25.57 66.69
N LEU A 299 -38.94 24.53 66.80
CA LEU A 299 -40.12 24.49 67.69
C LEU A 299 -39.72 24.48 69.19
N GLN A 300 -38.65 23.76 69.54
CA GLN A 300 -38.09 23.75 70.90
C GLN A 300 -37.41 25.08 71.28
N GLU A 301 -36.81 25.82 70.33
CA GLU A 301 -36.25 27.14 70.61
C GLU A 301 -37.32 28.24 70.72
N LEU A 302 -38.36 28.20 69.88
CA LEU A 302 -39.52 29.11 69.96
C LEU A 302 -40.28 28.94 71.29
N SER A 303 -40.53 27.70 71.72
CA SER A 303 -41.19 27.43 73.02
C SER A 303 -40.36 27.81 74.24
N ARG A 304 -39.04 28.01 74.07
CA ARG A 304 -38.12 28.57 75.07
C ARG A 304 -37.97 30.10 74.99
N GLY A 305 -38.80 30.79 74.21
CA GLY A 305 -38.87 32.25 74.17
C GLY A 305 -37.67 32.95 73.52
N LYS A 306 -36.84 32.24 72.75
CA LYS A 306 -35.70 32.83 72.05
C LYS A 306 -36.07 33.28 70.64
N ALA A 307 -35.56 34.43 70.22
CA ALA A 307 -35.70 34.92 68.85
C ALA A 307 -34.71 34.19 67.92
N VAL A 308 -35.23 33.26 67.11
CA VAL A 308 -34.45 32.45 66.15
C VAL A 308 -34.32 33.21 64.82
N LYS A 309 -33.11 33.25 64.23
CA LYS A 309 -32.91 33.78 62.86
C LYS A 309 -33.36 32.75 61.81
N PRO A 310 -33.97 33.17 60.69
CA PRO A 310 -34.39 32.25 59.64
C PRO A 310 -33.19 31.57 58.97
N PHE A 311 -33.29 30.26 58.76
CA PHE A 311 -32.37 29.46 57.96
C PHE A 311 -33.15 28.64 56.91
N GLY A 312 -32.45 28.13 55.88
CA GLY A 312 -33.06 27.29 54.84
C GLY A 312 -32.99 25.80 55.17
N LEU A 313 -34.06 25.08 54.84
CA LEU A 313 -34.18 23.62 54.91
C LEU A 313 -33.74 22.97 53.59
N SER A 314 -33.39 21.68 53.60
CA SER A 314 -32.85 21.00 52.40
C SER A 314 -33.89 20.72 51.32
N LEU A 315 -35.18 20.66 51.68
CA LEU A 315 -36.32 20.61 50.76
C LEU A 315 -36.92 22.02 50.57
N PRO A 316 -36.86 22.61 49.35
CA PRO A 316 -37.37 23.96 49.09
C PRO A 316 -38.83 24.18 49.48
N ALA A 317 -39.67 23.15 49.40
CA ALA A 317 -41.08 23.19 49.77
C ALA A 317 -41.32 23.52 51.27
N LEU A 318 -40.38 23.17 52.16
CA LEU A 318 -40.53 23.41 53.60
C LEU A 318 -40.11 24.82 54.03
N ASN A 319 -39.39 25.57 53.18
CA ASN A 319 -38.91 26.92 53.51
C ASN A 319 -40.06 27.92 53.79
N GLY A 320 -41.22 27.77 53.14
CA GLY A 320 -42.40 28.60 53.44
C GLY A 320 -42.92 28.41 54.86
N LEU A 321 -42.81 27.19 55.40
CA LEU A 321 -43.24 26.83 56.75
C LEU A 321 -42.27 27.40 57.80
N ALA A 322 -40.96 27.30 57.56
CA ALA A 322 -39.92 27.92 58.39
C ALA A 322 -40.06 29.46 58.42
N GLN A 323 -40.32 30.10 57.28
CA GLN A 323 -40.53 31.55 57.20
C GLN A 323 -41.81 32.03 57.90
N ALA A 324 -42.87 31.21 57.93
CA ALA A 324 -44.08 31.52 58.69
C ALA A 324 -43.81 31.51 60.20
N LEU A 325 -43.15 30.46 60.71
CA LEU A 325 -42.80 30.32 62.13
C LEU A 325 -41.89 31.47 62.62
N ALA A 326 -40.88 31.85 61.83
CA ALA A 326 -39.96 32.94 62.16
C ALA A 326 -40.62 34.33 62.24
N ARG A 327 -41.86 34.51 61.76
CA ARG A 327 -42.61 35.77 61.88
C ARG A 327 -43.46 35.87 63.15
N VAL A 328 -43.69 34.78 63.86
CA VAL A 328 -44.53 34.76 65.08
C VAL A 328 -43.80 35.37 66.28
N SER A 329 -42.49 35.14 66.40
CA SER A 329 -41.64 35.59 67.51
C SER A 329 -41.36 37.10 67.55
N LEU A 330 -41.67 37.84 66.48
CA LEU A 330 -41.34 39.27 66.34
C LEU A 330 -42.46 40.23 66.76
N ARG A 331 -43.61 39.72 67.23
CA ARG A 331 -44.83 40.53 67.42
C ARG A 331 -45.02 41.11 68.84
N SER A 332 -44.03 40.97 69.73
CA SER A 332 -44.22 41.19 71.18
C SER A 332 -43.16 42.10 71.83
N GLN A 333 -43.04 43.35 71.39
CA GLN A 333 -42.65 44.52 72.22
C GLN A 333 -42.88 45.87 71.48
N PRO A 334 -43.44 46.91 72.12
CA PRO A 334 -43.61 48.24 71.50
C PRO A 334 -42.31 49.08 71.40
N GLN A 335 -42.40 50.21 70.68
CA GLN A 335 -41.26 51.00 70.21
C GLN A 335 -40.67 52.00 71.23
N ALA A 336 -39.39 52.35 71.03
CA ALA A 336 -38.74 53.57 71.51
C ALA A 336 -38.15 54.36 70.30
N VAL A 337 -37.72 55.61 70.51
CA VAL A 337 -37.75 56.66 69.48
C VAL A 337 -36.36 57.05 68.90
N SER A 338 -36.39 57.46 67.62
CA SER A 338 -35.35 57.91 66.67
C SER A 338 -34.08 58.65 67.14
N ALA A 339 -32.97 58.42 66.41
CA ALA A 339 -32.12 59.46 65.78
C ALA A 339 -31.16 58.87 64.69
N PRO A 340 -30.68 59.62 63.67
CA PRO A 340 -29.89 59.09 62.53
C PRO A 340 -28.48 59.67 62.33
N ALA A 341 -27.65 59.04 61.47
CA ALA A 341 -26.43 59.62 60.85
C ALA A 341 -26.01 58.91 59.53
N ALA A 342 -25.10 59.56 58.78
CA ALA A 342 -24.54 59.22 57.46
C ALA A 342 -23.81 57.85 57.32
N GLY A 343 -23.37 57.37 56.13
CA GLY A 343 -23.52 57.86 54.74
C GLY A 343 -22.39 57.36 53.80
N GLU A 344 -22.55 57.57 52.48
CA GLU A 344 -21.54 57.47 51.38
C GLU A 344 -20.94 56.07 51.04
N GLN A 345 -21.07 55.54 49.79
CA GLN A 345 -20.33 55.80 48.53
C GLN A 345 -18.89 55.19 48.49
N ARG A 346 -18.30 54.70 47.39
CA ARG A 346 -18.55 54.68 45.91
C ARG A 346 -17.93 53.34 45.35
N ALA A 347 -18.51 52.62 44.36
CA ALA A 347 -18.46 52.81 42.89
C ALA A 347 -17.10 52.50 42.19
N ALA A 348 -17.00 51.96 40.96
CA ALA A 348 -17.91 51.23 40.04
C ALA A 348 -17.15 50.76 38.74
N GLU A 349 -17.89 50.23 37.74
CA GLU A 349 -17.58 50.22 36.27
C GLU A 349 -16.64 49.10 35.69
N ILE A 350 -16.79 48.55 34.45
CA ILE A 350 -17.79 48.71 33.36
C ILE A 350 -17.86 47.53 32.32
N THR A 351 -19.06 47.28 31.74
CA THR A 351 -19.51 46.59 30.47
C THR A 351 -18.89 45.28 29.86
N LYS A 352 -19.68 44.25 29.47
CA LYS A 352 -20.40 43.89 28.18
C LYS A 352 -19.52 43.47 26.97
N GLY A 353 -19.93 42.60 26.02
CA GLY A 353 -21.09 41.67 25.93
C GLY A 353 -21.71 41.45 24.51
N SER A 354 -22.17 40.20 24.21
CA SER A 354 -22.95 39.75 23.01
C SER A 354 -22.18 39.65 21.66
N ALA A 355 -22.58 38.91 20.59
CA ALA A 355 -23.76 38.05 20.30
C ALA A 355 -23.47 36.94 19.21
N SER A 356 -24.43 36.04 18.94
CA SER A 356 -24.46 34.99 17.85
C SER A 356 -25.28 35.51 16.61
N PRO A 357 -25.89 34.74 15.63
CA PRO A 357 -26.12 33.27 15.44
C PRO A 357 -26.20 32.64 13.99
N THR A 358 -26.23 31.27 13.91
CA THR A 358 -27.00 30.31 13.01
C THR A 358 -27.22 30.44 11.48
N VAL A 359 -27.28 29.29 10.75
CA VAL A 359 -28.49 28.66 10.06
C VAL A 359 -28.15 27.32 9.30
N ALA A 360 -29.16 26.50 8.91
CA ALA A 360 -29.15 25.09 8.38
C ALA A 360 -28.88 24.94 6.83
N ALA A 361 -29.03 23.81 6.08
CA ALA A 361 -29.64 22.43 6.19
C ALA A 361 -28.87 21.39 5.27
N SER A 362 -29.32 20.22 4.72
CA SER A 362 -30.62 19.50 4.55
C SER A 362 -30.56 17.93 4.43
N ARG A 363 -30.70 17.30 3.23
CA ARG A 363 -31.12 15.86 2.93
C ARG A 363 -30.94 15.50 1.40
N THR A 364 -31.03 14.28 0.79
CA THR A 364 -31.23 12.82 1.14
C THR A 364 -30.90 11.85 -0.05
N ASP A 365 -30.66 10.55 0.25
CA ASP A 365 -31.01 9.28 -0.46
C ASP A 365 -30.36 8.71 -1.77
N TRP A 366 -29.85 7.46 -1.63
CA TRP A 366 -29.71 6.25 -2.51
C TRP A 366 -29.37 6.28 -4.03
N THR A 367 -28.25 5.63 -4.43
CA THR A 367 -28.16 4.41 -5.31
C THR A 367 -26.70 3.94 -5.56
N ASP A 368 -26.52 2.71 -6.08
CA ASP A 368 -25.24 1.95 -6.31
C ASP A 368 -25.54 0.76 -7.27
N PRO A 369 -24.58 0.03 -7.92
CA PRO A 369 -23.17 0.27 -8.29
C PRO A 369 -22.92 0.23 -9.84
N LEU A 370 -21.68 0.50 -10.30
CA LEU A 370 -20.93 -0.34 -11.27
C LEU A 370 -19.55 0.24 -11.67
N PHE A 371 -18.67 -0.64 -12.20
CA PHE A 371 -17.34 -0.40 -12.78
C PHE A 371 -16.24 0.11 -11.83
N GLN A 372 -15.54 -0.85 -11.23
CA GLN A 372 -14.11 -0.73 -10.93
C GLN A 372 -13.33 -1.29 -12.12
N ASP A 373 -12.41 -0.51 -12.71
CA ASP A 373 -11.36 -1.04 -13.58
C ASP A 373 -10.04 -1.13 -12.79
N THR A 374 -9.25 -2.16 -13.07
CA THR A 374 -8.17 -2.62 -12.19
C THR A 374 -6.84 -1.98 -12.56
N ASP A 375 -6.32 -1.10 -11.69
CA ASP A 375 -5.01 -0.49 -11.87
C ASP A 375 -3.86 -1.45 -11.50
N ILE A 376 -2.67 -1.21 -12.04
CA ILE A 376 -1.58 -2.18 -12.09
C ILE A 376 -0.76 -2.17 -10.79
N LEU A 377 -0.63 -3.34 -10.15
CA LEU A 377 0.18 -3.52 -8.94
C LEU A 377 1.69 -3.46 -9.23
N ASP A 378 2.35 -2.46 -8.64
CA ASP A 378 3.74 -2.62 -8.19
C ASP A 378 3.81 -3.60 -7.01
N ILE A 379 4.96 -4.26 -6.84
CA ILE A 379 5.15 -5.25 -5.77
C ILE A 379 5.77 -4.57 -4.54
N ASP A 380 4.93 -4.27 -3.56
CA ASP A 380 5.38 -4.03 -2.18
C ASP A 380 5.45 -5.36 -1.41
N LEU A 381 6.61 -5.65 -0.83
CA LEU A 381 6.81 -6.76 0.10
C LEU A 381 6.58 -6.23 1.53
N LEU A 382 5.51 -6.71 2.18
CA LEU A 382 5.18 -6.38 3.57
C LEU A 382 5.15 -7.67 4.40
N ASP A 383 6.18 -7.87 5.23
CA ASP A 383 6.09 -8.72 6.41
C ASP A 383 5.54 -7.86 7.56
N GLU A 384 4.28 -8.07 7.96
CA GLU A 384 3.68 -7.38 9.11
C GLU A 384 4.21 -7.95 10.44
N ASN A 385 4.65 -7.09 11.36
CA ASN A 385 4.86 -7.47 12.75
C ASN A 385 4.70 -6.29 13.74
N GLN A 386 4.06 -6.60 14.88
CA GLN A 386 4.08 -5.92 16.18
C GLN A 386 3.25 -4.63 16.42
N ASP A 387 2.19 -4.84 17.22
CA ASP A 387 1.96 -4.23 18.54
C ASP A 387 1.99 -2.69 18.71
N PHE A 388 0.79 -2.16 18.95
CA PHE A 388 0.57 -0.83 19.53
C PHE A 388 1.01 -0.76 20.99
N LEU A 389 2.01 0.08 21.31
CA LEU A 389 1.99 0.90 22.53
C LEU A 389 2.56 2.30 22.25
N ARG A 390 1.78 3.34 22.59
CA ARG A 390 2.20 4.75 22.47
C ARG A 390 2.82 5.26 23.77
N SER A 391 3.88 6.05 23.63
CA SER A 391 4.26 7.07 24.60
C SER A 391 4.84 8.29 23.88
N GLU A 392 4.29 9.47 24.16
CA GLU A 392 4.76 10.76 23.61
C GLU A 392 5.80 11.37 24.56
N HIS A 393 6.85 12.00 24.04
CA HIS A 393 7.43 13.28 24.53
C HIS A 393 8.59 13.78 23.63
N PRO A 394 8.95 15.09 23.67
CA PRO A 394 9.60 15.76 22.54
C PRO A 394 11.14 15.82 22.55
N LEU A 395 11.68 16.22 21.39
CA LEU A 395 13.09 16.30 21.02
C LEU A 395 13.92 17.32 21.83
N VAL A 396 15.12 16.91 22.26
CA VAL A 396 16.29 17.77 22.49
C VAL A 396 17.55 17.02 22.04
N MET A 397 18.30 17.54 21.07
CA MET A 397 19.60 16.95 20.66
C MET A 397 20.76 17.58 21.45
N ASN A 398 21.73 16.77 21.90
CA ASN A 398 23.02 17.29 22.37
C ASN A 398 24.16 16.25 22.43
N SER A 399 24.88 16.09 21.30
CA SER A 399 26.28 15.59 21.23
C SER A 399 26.52 14.12 21.73
N PRO A 400 27.76 13.57 21.70
CA PRO A 400 28.21 12.93 20.46
C PRO A 400 28.76 11.50 20.67
N ALA A 401 27.99 10.49 20.26
CA ALA A 401 28.46 9.13 20.02
C ALA A 401 27.59 8.49 18.92
N SER A 402 27.99 8.67 17.66
CA SER A 402 27.11 8.45 16.50
C SER A 402 26.96 6.96 16.14
N VAL A 403 26.03 6.28 16.81
CA VAL A 403 25.39 5.06 16.31
C VAL A 403 24.27 5.48 15.35
N ALA A 404 24.17 4.85 14.18
CA ALA A 404 23.08 5.13 13.25
C ALA A 404 21.73 4.57 13.77
N PRO A 405 20.60 5.25 13.52
CA PRO A 405 19.28 4.70 13.81
C PRO A 405 19.00 3.48 12.93
N GLN A 406 18.10 2.61 13.39
CA GLN A 406 17.54 1.58 12.52
C GLN A 406 16.67 2.25 11.46
N LEU A 407 17.01 2.04 10.18
CA LEU A 407 16.21 2.47 9.05
C LEU A 407 15.27 1.33 8.61
N PRO A 408 14.08 1.63 8.09
CA PRO A 408 13.19 0.59 7.57
C PRO A 408 13.83 -0.11 6.36
N GLU A 409 13.99 -1.43 6.41
CA GLU A 409 14.66 -2.18 5.33
C GLU A 409 13.91 -2.03 3.98
N THR A 410 12.59 -1.81 4.05
CA THR A 410 11.66 -1.70 2.92
C THR A 410 11.91 -0.53 1.96
N ILE A 411 12.65 0.52 2.38
CA ILE A 411 12.99 1.61 1.45
C ILE A 411 14.13 1.24 0.50
N PHE A 412 14.93 0.22 0.82
CA PHE A 412 16.07 -0.24 0.02
C PHE A 412 15.59 -1.20 -1.08
N ARG A 413 15.11 -0.65 -2.20
CA ARG A 413 14.52 -1.42 -3.32
C ARG A 413 15.59 -1.99 -4.27
N ALA A 414 15.15 -2.72 -5.28
CA ALA A 414 16.04 -3.47 -6.19
C ALA A 414 16.88 -2.58 -7.14
N TYR A 415 16.47 -1.34 -7.42
CA TYR A 415 17.12 -0.47 -8.41
C TYR A 415 17.36 0.98 -7.94
N ASP A 416 16.74 1.37 -6.82
CA ASP A 416 16.86 2.67 -6.16
C ASP A 416 16.53 2.54 -4.64
N ILE A 417 16.54 3.65 -3.93
CA ILE A 417 15.93 3.76 -2.59
C ILE A 417 14.64 4.60 -2.72
N ARG A 418 13.53 4.21 -2.08
CA ARG A 418 12.19 4.78 -2.28
C ARG A 418 11.35 4.74 -1.00
N GLY A 419 10.75 5.85 -0.58
CA GLY A 419 9.90 5.88 0.62
C GLY A 419 8.96 7.09 0.69
N VAL A 420 8.05 7.08 1.67
CA VAL A 420 7.06 8.14 1.90
C VAL A 420 7.59 9.16 2.92
N VAL A 421 7.52 10.44 2.57
CA VAL A 421 8.11 11.51 3.37
C VAL A 421 7.24 11.80 4.60
N GLY A 422 7.87 11.82 5.78
CA GLY A 422 7.20 11.97 7.08
C GLY A 422 6.79 10.63 7.72
N ASP A 423 7.00 9.52 7.03
CA ASP A 423 6.76 8.15 7.48
C ASP A 423 8.09 7.35 7.35
N THR A 424 8.27 6.62 6.26
CA THR A 424 9.43 5.76 5.97
C THR A 424 10.67 6.53 5.51
N LEU A 425 10.53 7.80 5.11
CA LEU A 425 11.62 8.66 4.66
C LEU A 425 11.56 10.03 5.36
N ASN A 426 12.69 10.53 5.85
CA ASN A 426 12.76 11.84 6.54
C ASN A 426 14.19 12.44 6.48
N ALA A 427 14.34 13.62 7.09
CA ALA A 427 15.60 14.35 7.16
C ALA A 427 16.79 13.52 7.71
N GLU A 428 16.57 12.74 8.78
CA GLU A 428 17.60 11.89 9.36
C GLU A 428 17.95 10.71 8.44
N THR A 429 16.96 10.04 7.84
CA THR A 429 17.25 8.92 6.93
C THR A 429 18.06 9.37 5.71
N ALA A 430 17.77 10.58 5.18
CA ALA A 430 18.54 11.19 4.09
C ALA A 430 20.00 11.48 4.47
N TYR A 431 20.26 11.94 5.70
CA TYR A 431 21.62 12.13 6.21
C TYR A 431 22.42 10.81 6.27
N TRP A 432 21.82 9.76 6.85
CA TRP A 432 22.49 8.46 7.00
C TRP A 432 22.71 7.74 5.67
N ILE A 433 21.78 7.87 4.72
CA ILE A 433 21.96 7.43 3.33
C ILE A 433 23.11 8.19 2.67
N GLY A 434 23.23 9.51 2.87
CA GLY A 434 24.37 10.31 2.43
C GLY A 434 25.70 9.82 3.02
N ARG A 435 25.74 9.50 4.31
CA ARG A 435 26.92 8.90 4.97
C ARG A 435 27.30 7.55 4.36
N ALA A 436 26.31 6.70 4.06
CA ALA A 436 26.55 5.38 3.46
C ALA A 436 27.11 5.49 2.04
N ILE A 437 26.49 6.32 1.19
CA ILE A 437 26.93 6.53 -0.20
C ILE A 437 28.33 7.16 -0.24
N GLY A 438 28.61 8.15 0.60
CA GLY A 438 29.94 8.78 0.66
C GLY A 438 31.02 7.80 1.07
N SER A 439 30.73 6.97 2.08
CA SER A 439 31.63 5.91 2.56
C SER A 439 31.90 4.83 1.52
N GLU A 440 30.90 4.48 0.70
CA GLU A 440 31.07 3.55 -0.42
C GLU A 440 31.87 4.17 -1.58
N SER A 441 31.57 5.42 -1.95
CA SER A 441 32.30 6.14 -3.01
C SER A 441 33.78 6.32 -2.67
N LEU A 442 34.09 6.69 -1.42
CA LEU A 442 35.46 6.78 -0.92
C LEU A 442 36.17 5.41 -0.88
N ALA A 443 35.46 4.33 -0.55
CA ALA A 443 36.02 2.97 -0.62
C ALA A 443 36.38 2.53 -2.05
N GLN A 444 35.72 3.12 -3.06
CA GLN A 444 36.05 2.93 -4.49
C GLN A 444 37.06 3.97 -5.03
N ASN A 445 37.64 4.81 -4.15
CA ASN A 445 38.58 5.90 -4.47
C ASN A 445 37.97 7.03 -5.33
N GLU A 446 36.66 7.22 -5.30
CA GLU A 446 35.97 8.35 -5.93
C GLU A 446 35.46 9.32 -4.84
N PRO A 447 36.19 10.40 -4.52
CA PRO A 447 35.76 11.37 -3.52
C PRO A 447 34.73 12.37 -4.06
N ASN A 448 34.56 12.50 -5.37
CA ASN A 448 33.76 13.56 -5.99
C ASN A 448 32.33 13.07 -6.30
N VAL A 449 31.32 13.76 -5.77
CA VAL A 449 29.92 13.32 -5.83
C VAL A 449 29.02 14.44 -6.37
N SER A 450 28.37 14.23 -7.50
CA SER A 450 27.32 15.12 -7.99
C SER A 450 26.00 14.86 -7.23
N VAL A 451 25.27 15.91 -6.85
CA VAL A 451 23.96 15.79 -6.19
C VAL A 451 22.94 16.70 -6.85
N GLY A 452 21.84 16.13 -7.31
CA GLY A 452 20.69 16.86 -7.88
C GLY A 452 19.38 16.44 -7.23
N ARG A 453 18.30 17.20 -7.49
CA ARG A 453 16.94 16.86 -7.05
C ARG A 453 15.86 17.18 -8.07
N ASP A 454 14.71 16.49 -7.96
CA ASP A 454 13.50 16.82 -8.71
C ASP A 454 12.71 18.00 -8.10
N GLY A 455 11.53 18.28 -8.66
CA GLY A 455 10.65 19.39 -8.29
C GLY A 455 9.83 19.22 -6.99
N ARG A 456 9.96 18.11 -6.26
CA ARG A 456 9.09 17.80 -5.11
C ARG A 456 9.28 18.75 -3.93
N LEU A 457 8.19 18.95 -3.18
CA LEU A 457 8.12 19.87 -2.03
C LEU A 457 9.12 19.49 -0.91
N SER A 458 9.37 18.19 -0.72
CA SER A 458 10.36 17.64 0.23
C SER A 458 11.82 17.76 -0.25
N GLY A 459 12.03 18.06 -1.53
CA GLY A 459 13.34 18.13 -2.17
C GLY A 459 14.34 19.07 -1.48
N PRO A 460 13.99 20.33 -1.17
CA PRO A 460 14.91 21.29 -0.54
C PRO A 460 15.41 20.89 0.85
N GLU A 461 14.64 20.13 1.63
CA GLU A 461 15.03 19.67 2.97
C GLU A 461 15.91 18.42 2.88
N LEU A 462 15.41 17.37 2.22
CA LEU A 462 16.10 16.07 2.14
C LEU A 462 17.44 16.18 1.39
N VAL A 463 17.56 17.07 0.40
CA VAL A 463 18.83 17.26 -0.33
C VAL A 463 19.92 17.88 0.55
N GLN A 464 19.57 18.78 1.49
CA GLN A 464 20.53 19.38 2.41
C GLN A 464 21.13 18.30 3.34
N GLN A 465 20.29 17.40 3.83
CA GLN A 465 20.72 16.30 4.70
C GLN A 465 21.58 15.27 3.95
N LEU A 466 21.18 14.90 2.73
CA LEU A 466 21.98 14.08 1.82
C LEU A 466 23.37 14.69 1.58
N ILE A 467 23.43 15.98 1.24
CA ILE A 467 24.68 16.72 1.01
C ILE A 467 25.53 16.77 2.28
N GLN A 468 24.92 17.01 3.46
CA GLN A 468 25.64 17.04 4.74
C GLN A 468 26.21 15.66 5.10
N GLY A 469 25.49 14.57 4.83
CA GLY A 469 26.00 13.20 5.00
C GLY A 469 27.16 12.86 4.07
N LEU A 470 27.09 13.27 2.80
CA LEU A 470 28.21 13.12 1.86
C LEU A 470 29.44 13.95 2.29
N HIS A 471 29.23 15.20 2.71
CA HIS A 471 30.27 16.07 3.24
C HIS A 471 30.95 15.46 4.48
N ASP A 472 30.18 14.94 5.44
CA ASP A 472 30.67 14.38 6.71
C ASP A 472 31.33 12.99 6.56
N SER A 473 31.21 12.37 5.39
CA SER A 473 32.02 11.22 4.99
C SER A 473 33.42 11.62 4.50
N GLY A 474 33.54 12.82 3.92
CA GLY A 474 34.76 13.32 3.29
C GLY A 474 34.61 13.69 1.81
N CYS A 475 33.42 13.58 1.22
CA CYS A 475 33.23 13.77 -0.22
C CYS A 475 33.25 15.24 -0.67
N HIS A 476 33.74 15.47 -1.88
CA HIS A 476 33.65 16.73 -2.60
C HIS A 476 32.32 16.78 -3.37
N VAL A 477 31.33 17.41 -2.77
CA VAL A 477 29.95 17.46 -3.28
C VAL A 477 29.78 18.59 -4.29
N SER A 478 29.25 18.27 -5.47
CA SER A 478 28.79 19.22 -6.49
C SER A 478 27.26 19.27 -6.47
N ASP A 479 26.70 20.27 -5.77
CA ASP A 479 25.26 20.57 -5.76
C ASP A 479 24.86 21.19 -7.10
N VAL A 480 24.13 20.43 -7.93
CA VAL A 480 23.56 20.91 -9.20
C VAL A 480 22.12 21.40 -9.07
N GLY A 481 21.54 21.41 -7.86
CA GLY A 481 20.22 21.96 -7.59
C GLY A 481 19.05 21.16 -8.19
N LEU A 482 18.06 21.88 -8.70
CA LEU A 482 16.85 21.30 -9.31
C LEU A 482 17.12 21.01 -10.80
N VAL A 483 17.18 19.73 -11.16
CA VAL A 483 17.49 19.28 -12.53
C VAL A 483 16.68 18.02 -12.87
N PRO A 484 16.47 17.69 -14.14
CA PRO A 484 16.03 16.35 -14.52
C PRO A 484 17.09 15.30 -14.17
N THR A 485 16.67 14.08 -13.86
CA THR A 485 17.54 12.92 -13.59
C THR A 485 18.62 12.68 -14.66
N PRO A 486 18.38 12.78 -15.99
CA PRO A 486 19.45 12.63 -16.98
C PRO A 486 20.50 13.75 -16.93
N ALA A 487 20.17 14.95 -16.43
CA ALA A 487 21.13 16.04 -16.27
C ALA A 487 22.06 15.80 -15.05
N LEU A 488 21.58 15.15 -13.99
CA LEU A 488 22.43 14.64 -12.90
C LEU A 488 23.35 13.52 -13.41
N TYR A 489 22.84 12.57 -14.20
CA TYR A 489 23.69 11.55 -14.82
C TYR A 489 24.74 12.18 -15.77
N TYR A 490 24.39 13.24 -16.50
CA TYR A 490 25.35 14.00 -17.31
C TYR A 490 26.42 14.67 -16.44
N ALA A 491 26.06 15.30 -15.32
CA ALA A 491 27.02 15.86 -14.35
C ALA A 491 28.07 14.81 -13.92
N ALA A 492 27.61 13.61 -13.54
CA ALA A 492 28.45 12.47 -13.18
C ALA A 492 29.22 11.79 -14.35
N ASN A 493 29.14 12.36 -15.56
CA ASN A 493 29.99 11.98 -16.71
C ASN A 493 30.93 13.11 -17.16
N VAL A 494 30.67 14.38 -16.83
CA VAL A 494 31.41 15.53 -17.37
C VAL A 494 32.04 16.47 -16.33
N LEU A 495 31.77 16.24 -15.04
CA LEU A 495 32.50 16.83 -13.92
C LEU A 495 33.67 15.91 -13.51
N ALA A 496 34.42 16.28 -12.46
CA ALA A 496 35.59 15.53 -12.01
C ALA A 496 35.25 14.12 -11.45
N GLY A 497 34.01 13.93 -10.97
CA GLY A 497 33.56 12.70 -10.32
C GLY A 497 32.57 11.88 -11.13
N LYS A 498 32.68 10.55 -10.98
CA LYS A 498 31.77 9.55 -11.58
C LYS A 498 30.70 9.04 -10.62
N THR A 499 30.63 9.57 -9.41
CA THR A 499 29.54 9.32 -8.46
C THR A 499 28.48 10.41 -8.58
N GLY A 500 27.21 10.01 -8.58
CA GLY A 500 26.06 10.88 -8.72
C GLY A 500 24.86 10.36 -7.92
N VAL A 501 24.23 11.23 -7.13
CA VAL A 501 23.00 10.92 -6.39
C VAL A 501 21.90 11.87 -6.83
N MET A 502 20.77 11.31 -7.25
CA MET A 502 19.59 12.07 -7.62
C MET A 502 18.49 11.83 -6.57
N LEU A 503 18.15 12.89 -5.83
CA LEU A 503 17.00 12.90 -4.92
C LEU A 503 15.72 13.08 -5.75
N THR A 504 14.94 12.01 -5.90
CA THR A 504 13.72 12.04 -6.69
C THR A 504 12.73 10.98 -6.25
N GLY A 505 11.43 11.30 -6.30
CA GLY A 505 10.32 10.33 -6.23
C GLY A 505 9.89 9.78 -7.59
N SER A 506 10.61 10.11 -8.66
CA SER A 506 10.27 9.83 -10.06
C SER A 506 8.81 10.15 -10.38
N HIS A 507 8.04 9.16 -10.84
CA HIS A 507 6.63 9.27 -11.20
C HIS A 507 5.65 8.85 -10.07
N ASN A 508 6.13 8.56 -8.84
CA ASN A 508 5.24 8.17 -7.72
C ASN A 508 4.47 9.38 -7.13
N PRO A 509 3.39 9.18 -6.35
CA PRO A 509 2.61 10.27 -5.72
C PRO A 509 3.46 11.31 -4.98
N LYS A 510 2.97 12.55 -4.87
CA LYS A 510 3.78 13.72 -4.44
C LYS A 510 4.54 13.55 -3.13
N ASP A 511 3.97 12.80 -2.18
CA ASP A 511 4.51 12.58 -0.84
C ASP A 511 5.64 11.52 -0.82
N TYR A 512 5.88 10.81 -1.93
CA TYR A 512 7.04 9.94 -2.11
C TYR A 512 8.30 10.72 -2.48
N ASN A 513 9.47 10.26 -2.02
CA ASN A 513 10.77 10.66 -2.54
C ASN A 513 11.74 9.46 -2.54
N GLY A 514 13.03 9.66 -2.80
CA GLY A 514 14.02 8.59 -2.81
C GLY A 514 15.32 8.95 -3.55
N PHE A 515 16.16 7.97 -3.81
CA PHE A 515 17.53 8.16 -4.30
C PHE A 515 17.84 7.21 -5.46
N LYS A 516 18.02 7.74 -6.68
CA LYS A 516 18.65 7.04 -7.80
C LYS A 516 20.17 7.25 -7.70
N ILE A 517 20.96 6.17 -7.59
CA ILE A 517 22.38 6.24 -7.16
C ILE A 517 23.34 5.65 -8.22
N VAL A 518 24.41 6.39 -8.52
CA VAL A 518 25.57 5.98 -9.31
C VAL A 518 26.83 6.16 -8.46
N ILE A 519 27.71 5.16 -8.37
CA ILE A 519 29.01 5.25 -7.70
C ILE A 519 30.11 4.84 -8.69
N ALA A 520 31.17 5.64 -8.80
CA ALA A 520 32.34 5.40 -9.68
C ALA A 520 31.99 5.07 -11.16
N GLY A 521 30.81 5.49 -11.64
CA GLY A 521 30.30 5.19 -12.98
C GLY A 521 29.54 3.87 -13.11
N ASP A 522 29.11 3.25 -12.01
CA ASP A 522 28.16 2.14 -11.96
C ASP A 522 26.86 2.55 -11.26
N THR A 523 25.71 2.38 -11.94
CA THR A 523 24.40 2.54 -11.28
C THR A 523 24.19 1.37 -10.33
N LEU A 524 23.84 1.64 -9.06
CA LEU A 524 23.63 0.60 -8.08
C LEU A 524 22.34 -0.19 -8.35
N ALA A 525 22.32 -1.46 -7.93
CA ALA A 525 21.14 -2.32 -7.91
C ALA A 525 21.34 -3.48 -6.92
N ASN A 526 20.24 -4.10 -6.51
CA ASN A 526 20.18 -5.32 -5.71
C ASN A 526 21.10 -5.27 -4.47
N GLU A 527 22.09 -6.16 -4.41
CA GLU A 527 22.99 -6.38 -3.29
C GLU A 527 23.82 -5.12 -2.96
N GLN A 528 24.06 -4.24 -3.95
CA GLN A 528 24.76 -2.97 -3.73
C GLN A 528 23.90 -1.91 -3.03
N ILE A 529 22.58 -1.93 -3.22
CA ILE A 529 21.67 -1.06 -2.47
C ILE A 529 21.58 -1.56 -1.02
N GLN A 530 21.49 -2.88 -0.83
CA GLN A 530 21.51 -3.51 0.50
C GLN A 530 22.85 -3.31 1.23
N ALA A 531 23.98 -3.28 0.51
CA ALA A 531 25.29 -2.97 1.10
C ALA A 531 25.35 -1.54 1.71
N LEU A 532 24.61 -0.58 1.17
CA LEU A 532 24.46 0.74 1.81
C LEU A 532 23.69 0.63 3.14
N HIS A 533 22.64 -0.19 3.19
CA HIS A 533 21.90 -0.42 4.43
C HIS A 533 22.76 -1.11 5.50
N GLU A 534 23.50 -2.16 5.12
CA GLU A 534 24.41 -2.86 6.03
C GLU A 534 25.57 -1.96 6.51
N ARG A 535 26.05 -1.01 5.69
CA ARG A 535 27.01 0.02 6.16
C ARG A 535 26.44 0.88 7.28
N ILE A 536 25.15 1.22 7.22
CA ILE A 536 24.46 1.98 8.28
C ILE A 536 24.31 1.11 9.53
N LYS A 537 23.76 -0.11 9.40
CA LYS A 537 23.56 -1.06 10.51
C LYS A 537 24.86 -1.43 11.24
N THR A 538 25.96 -1.61 10.51
CA THR A 538 27.28 -1.94 11.07
C THR A 538 28.11 -0.73 11.50
N ASN A 539 27.62 0.49 11.27
CA ASN A 539 28.36 1.74 11.42
C ASN A 539 29.71 1.76 10.66
N ASN A 540 29.77 1.05 9.52
CA ASN A 540 30.92 1.01 8.61
C ASN A 540 30.94 2.27 7.72
N LEU A 541 31.10 3.40 8.40
CA LEU A 541 30.95 4.75 7.87
C LEU A 541 32.24 5.55 8.08
N THR A 542 32.63 6.26 7.02
CA THR A 542 33.71 7.25 7.05
C THR A 542 33.29 8.50 7.84
N SER A 543 34.28 9.23 8.36
CA SER A 543 34.10 10.43 9.17
C SER A 543 35.26 11.40 8.90
N GLN A 544 35.07 12.25 7.89
CA GLN A 544 36.01 13.30 7.46
C GLN A 544 35.21 14.49 6.93
N LYS A 545 35.78 15.69 6.88
CA LYS A 545 35.10 16.85 6.27
C LYS A 545 35.57 17.03 4.83
N GLY A 546 34.63 16.85 3.90
CA GLY A 546 34.82 17.11 2.48
C GLY A 546 34.62 18.59 2.14
N SER A 547 33.95 18.85 1.03
CA SER A 547 33.63 20.21 0.57
C SER A 547 32.32 20.24 -0.21
N ILE A 548 31.65 21.40 -0.27
CA ILE A 548 30.40 21.58 -1.01
C ILE A 548 30.58 22.73 -1.99
N THR A 549 30.32 22.50 -3.27
CA THR A 549 30.38 23.50 -4.36
C THR A 549 29.05 23.48 -5.12
N LYS A 550 28.51 24.65 -5.46
CA LYS A 550 27.36 24.73 -6.37
C LYS A 550 27.82 24.79 -7.82
N VAL A 551 27.19 24.02 -8.70
CA VAL A 551 27.57 23.89 -10.10
C VAL A 551 26.32 23.96 -10.97
N ASP A 552 26.18 25.01 -11.77
CA ASP A 552 25.16 24.99 -12.83
C ASP A 552 25.62 24.03 -13.94
N ILE A 553 24.77 23.03 -14.22
CA ILE A 553 25.00 22.03 -15.26
C ILE A 553 24.00 22.14 -16.41
N LEU A 554 22.89 22.88 -16.25
CA LEU A 554 21.78 22.89 -17.21
C LEU A 554 22.21 23.55 -18.51
N ASP A 555 22.89 24.70 -18.45
CA ASP A 555 23.47 25.37 -19.63
C ASP A 555 24.41 24.46 -20.42
N ARG A 556 25.24 23.67 -19.72
CA ARG A 556 26.20 22.76 -20.35
C ARG A 556 25.50 21.56 -21.00
N TYR A 557 24.50 20.99 -20.32
CA TYR A 557 23.68 19.88 -20.81
C TYR A 557 22.82 20.29 -22.02
N PHE A 558 22.14 21.43 -21.92
CA PHE A 558 21.39 22.07 -23.00
C PHE A 558 22.26 22.28 -24.25
N LYS A 559 23.42 22.91 -24.09
CA LYS A 559 24.35 23.18 -25.19
C LYS A 559 24.88 21.89 -25.82
N GLN A 560 25.19 20.87 -25.01
CA GLN A 560 25.68 19.58 -25.50
C GLN A 560 24.68 18.89 -26.44
N ILE A 561 23.38 18.96 -26.16
CA ILE A 561 22.34 18.38 -27.02
C ILE A 561 22.09 19.27 -28.23
N LYS A 562 22.00 20.60 -28.03
CA LYS A 562 21.72 21.57 -29.09
C LYS A 562 22.80 21.60 -30.19
N ASP A 563 24.07 21.43 -29.83
CA ASP A 563 25.18 21.48 -30.79
C ASP A 563 25.32 20.19 -31.62
N ASP A 564 24.71 19.08 -31.19
CA ASP A 564 24.80 17.75 -31.83
C ASP A 564 23.56 17.43 -32.69
N ILE A 565 22.36 17.83 -32.23
CA ILE A 565 21.09 17.50 -32.90
C ILE A 565 20.72 18.54 -33.96
N VAL A 566 20.72 18.12 -35.23
CA VAL A 566 20.34 18.95 -36.39
C VAL A 566 18.95 18.57 -36.91
N MET A 567 17.99 19.52 -36.89
CA MET A 567 16.64 19.30 -37.39
C MET A 567 16.50 19.61 -38.89
N ALA A 568 16.08 18.63 -39.68
CA ALA A 568 15.92 18.75 -41.13
C ALA A 568 14.67 19.56 -41.58
N ARG A 569 13.68 19.74 -40.68
CA ARG A 569 12.55 20.67 -40.85
C ARG A 569 12.08 21.19 -39.49
N LYS A 570 11.48 22.37 -39.46
CA LYS A 570 10.68 22.83 -38.31
C LYS A 570 9.50 21.87 -38.08
N LEU A 571 9.29 21.49 -36.83
CA LEU A 571 8.10 20.79 -36.34
C LEU A 571 7.28 21.72 -35.44
N LYS A 572 5.99 21.43 -35.31
CA LYS A 572 5.15 21.92 -34.21
C LYS A 572 4.96 20.82 -33.18
N VAL A 573 5.37 21.06 -31.93
CA VAL A 573 5.41 20.05 -30.87
C VAL A 573 4.67 20.53 -29.63
N VAL A 574 3.72 19.74 -29.14
CA VAL A 574 3.17 19.94 -27.79
C VAL A 574 4.06 19.22 -26.79
N VAL A 575 4.49 19.91 -25.74
CA VAL A 575 5.43 19.39 -24.73
C VAL A 575 4.76 19.46 -23.36
N ASP A 576 4.39 18.29 -22.85
CA ASP A 576 3.83 18.11 -21.52
C ASP A 576 4.92 17.70 -20.52
N CYS A 577 4.93 18.34 -19.35
CA CYS A 577 5.87 18.04 -18.26
C CYS A 577 5.17 17.61 -16.96
N GLY A 578 3.83 17.58 -16.89
CA GLY A 578 3.07 17.19 -15.70
C GLY A 578 3.51 17.86 -14.39
N ASN A 579 3.96 19.12 -14.45
CA ASN A 579 4.57 19.90 -13.36
C ASN A 579 5.87 19.31 -12.77
N GLY A 580 6.48 18.32 -13.42
CA GLY A 580 7.74 17.67 -13.06
C GLY A 580 9.00 18.43 -13.48
N ALA A 581 10.17 17.89 -13.10
CA ALA A 581 11.47 18.55 -13.27
C ALA A 581 11.87 18.80 -14.75
N ALA A 582 11.27 18.08 -15.71
CA ALA A 582 11.51 18.28 -17.14
C ALA A 582 11.20 19.71 -17.62
N GLY A 583 10.27 20.43 -16.97
CA GLY A 583 9.84 21.78 -17.35
C GLY A 583 10.94 22.85 -17.31
N VAL A 584 12.04 22.63 -16.56
CA VAL A 584 13.16 23.59 -16.50
C VAL A 584 14.03 23.63 -17.76
N ILE A 585 13.86 22.67 -18.68
CA ILE A 585 14.71 22.56 -19.87
C ILE A 585 14.02 22.02 -21.13
N ALA A 586 13.04 21.10 -21.03
CA ALA A 586 12.54 20.39 -22.20
C ALA A 586 11.84 21.31 -23.23
N PRO A 587 10.92 22.22 -22.85
CA PRO A 587 10.34 23.18 -23.79
C PRO A 587 11.39 24.07 -24.46
N GLN A 588 12.31 24.63 -23.67
CA GLN A 588 13.34 25.58 -24.10
C GLN A 588 14.33 24.92 -25.05
N LEU A 589 14.70 23.66 -24.78
CA LEU A 589 15.61 22.88 -25.63
C LEU A 589 14.96 22.51 -26.95
N ILE A 590 13.70 22.06 -26.94
CA ILE A 590 12.96 21.68 -28.16
C ILE A 590 12.71 22.92 -29.05
N GLU A 591 12.41 24.08 -28.46
CA GLU A 591 12.35 25.36 -29.19
C GLU A 591 13.71 25.74 -29.78
N ALA A 592 14.79 25.61 -29.00
CA ALA A 592 16.15 25.96 -29.44
C ALA A 592 16.74 25.01 -30.50
N LEU A 593 16.15 23.83 -30.72
CA LEU A 593 16.40 22.94 -31.85
C LEU A 593 15.66 23.36 -33.14
N GLY A 594 14.79 24.39 -33.05
CA GLY A 594 14.07 24.98 -34.19
C GLY A 594 12.59 24.62 -34.30
N CYS A 595 11.99 24.00 -33.28
CA CYS A 595 10.55 23.71 -33.25
C CYS A 595 9.70 24.96 -32.91
N GLU A 596 8.39 24.87 -33.20
CA GLU A 596 7.35 25.63 -32.50
C GLU A 596 6.87 24.78 -31.33
N VAL A 597 7.00 25.29 -30.11
CA VAL A 597 6.64 24.56 -28.88
C VAL A 597 5.35 25.10 -28.28
N ILE A 598 4.47 24.20 -27.87
CA ILE A 598 3.29 24.49 -27.05
C ILE A 598 3.43 23.73 -25.74
N SER A 599 3.77 24.44 -24.66
CA SER A 599 3.96 23.84 -23.35
C SER A 599 2.63 23.52 -22.67
N LEU A 600 2.51 22.32 -22.13
CA LEU A 600 1.52 21.95 -21.11
C LEU A 600 2.26 21.70 -19.78
N PHE A 601 1.71 22.25 -18.70
CA PHE A 601 2.12 21.97 -17.32
C PHE A 601 3.64 22.05 -17.07
N ALA A 602 4.32 23.00 -17.72
CA ALA A 602 5.79 23.17 -17.66
C ALA A 602 6.30 23.93 -16.42
N GLU A 603 5.43 24.66 -15.72
CA GLU A 603 5.76 25.26 -14.42
C GLU A 603 5.95 24.15 -13.38
N VAL A 604 7.09 24.13 -12.70
CA VAL A 604 7.43 23.06 -11.75
C VAL A 604 6.68 23.26 -10.44
N ASP A 605 5.74 22.36 -10.16
CA ASP A 605 4.97 22.33 -8.91
C ASP A 605 4.87 20.88 -8.39
N GLY A 606 5.60 20.62 -7.31
CA GLY A 606 5.61 19.34 -6.61
C GLY A 606 4.28 18.92 -5.97
N ASN A 607 3.19 19.71 -6.09
CA ASN A 607 1.84 19.25 -5.80
C ASN A 607 1.24 18.39 -6.93
N PHE A 608 1.77 18.47 -8.16
CA PHE A 608 1.21 17.88 -9.38
C PHE A 608 -0.30 18.20 -9.59
N PRO A 609 -0.68 19.50 -9.67
CA PRO A 609 -2.07 19.93 -9.57
C PRO A 609 -2.98 19.63 -10.78
N ASN A 610 -2.43 19.18 -11.91
CA ASN A 610 -3.20 18.94 -13.15
C ASN A 610 -3.51 17.45 -13.35
N HIS A 611 -2.47 16.65 -13.60
CA HIS A 611 -2.51 15.19 -13.61
C HIS A 611 -1.19 14.63 -13.04
N HIS A 612 -1.09 13.31 -12.93
CA HIS A 612 0.13 12.69 -12.42
C HIS A 612 1.20 12.66 -13.54
N PRO A 613 2.48 13.02 -13.28
CA PRO A 613 3.54 12.91 -14.30
C PRO A 613 4.03 11.46 -14.44
N ASP A 614 3.13 10.57 -14.88
CA ASP A 614 3.45 9.24 -15.39
C ASP A 614 2.90 9.09 -16.83
N PRO A 615 3.74 9.27 -17.87
CA PRO A 615 3.35 9.12 -19.27
C PRO A 615 3.19 7.65 -19.71
N GLY A 616 3.38 6.68 -18.80
CA GLY A 616 3.02 5.27 -19.05
C GLY A 616 1.51 5.01 -18.97
N LYS A 617 0.77 5.91 -18.31
CA LYS A 617 -0.68 5.86 -18.08
C LYS A 617 -1.44 6.67 -19.14
N LEU A 618 -2.46 6.08 -19.77
CA LEU A 618 -3.18 6.68 -20.90
C LEU A 618 -4.06 7.87 -20.46
N GLU A 619 -4.56 7.83 -19.23
CA GLU A 619 -5.32 8.88 -18.56
C GLU A 619 -4.50 10.18 -18.43
N ASN A 620 -3.20 10.08 -18.12
CA ASN A 620 -2.28 11.22 -18.02
C ASN A 620 -1.88 11.81 -19.39
N LEU A 621 -2.29 11.20 -20.51
CA LEU A 621 -2.00 11.68 -21.86
C LEU A 621 -3.19 12.36 -22.54
N GLN A 622 -4.36 12.46 -21.89
CA GLN A 622 -5.57 12.97 -22.53
C GLN A 622 -5.47 14.45 -22.93
N ASP A 623 -4.91 15.30 -22.08
CA ASP A 623 -4.72 16.73 -22.37
C ASP A 623 -3.70 16.95 -23.50
N LEU A 624 -2.61 16.17 -23.53
CA LEU A 624 -1.66 16.15 -24.63
C LEU A 624 -2.33 15.72 -25.95
N ILE A 625 -3.11 14.62 -25.94
CA ILE A 625 -3.85 14.12 -27.10
C ILE A 625 -4.87 15.15 -27.60
N ALA A 626 -5.56 15.85 -26.70
CA ALA A 626 -6.49 16.92 -27.03
C ALA A 626 -5.77 18.12 -27.64
N LYS A 627 -4.70 18.62 -27.00
CA LYS A 627 -3.96 19.80 -27.44
C LYS A 627 -3.24 19.60 -28.77
N VAL A 628 -2.71 18.41 -29.04
CA VAL A 628 -2.12 18.04 -30.35
C VAL A 628 -3.16 18.17 -31.47
N LYS A 629 -4.38 17.65 -31.25
CA LYS A 629 -5.49 17.73 -32.22
C LYS A 629 -6.01 19.15 -32.40
N GLU A 630 -6.20 19.87 -31.30
CA GLU A 630 -6.68 21.27 -31.27
C GLU A 630 -5.76 22.21 -32.05
N THR A 631 -4.44 22.05 -31.88
CA THR A 631 -3.44 23.01 -32.38
C THR A 631 -2.78 22.58 -33.70
N GLY A 632 -3.11 21.38 -34.21
CA GLY A 632 -2.58 20.83 -35.46
C GLY A 632 -1.08 20.50 -35.39
N ALA A 633 -0.59 20.04 -34.23
CA ALA A 633 0.83 19.75 -34.02
C ALA A 633 1.30 18.49 -34.77
N ASP A 634 2.58 18.45 -35.18
CA ASP A 634 3.23 17.27 -35.76
C ASP A 634 3.35 16.13 -34.73
N LEU A 635 3.59 16.49 -33.46
CA LEU A 635 3.95 15.57 -32.40
C LEU A 635 3.50 16.08 -31.02
N GLY A 636 3.19 15.17 -30.11
CA GLY A 636 3.10 15.40 -28.68
C GLY A 636 4.16 14.59 -27.94
N LEU A 637 4.79 15.19 -26.94
CA LEU A 637 5.73 14.56 -26.01
C LEU A 637 5.25 14.79 -24.58
N ALA A 638 5.27 13.75 -23.74
CA ALA A 638 5.04 13.86 -22.29
C ALA A 638 6.24 13.31 -21.53
N PHE A 639 6.72 14.04 -20.52
CA PHE A 639 7.79 13.59 -19.63
C PHE A 639 7.23 13.14 -18.28
N ASP A 640 7.98 12.28 -17.58
CA ASP A 640 7.66 11.89 -16.22
C ASP A 640 8.27 12.83 -15.17
N GLY A 641 7.94 12.60 -13.89
CA GLY A 641 8.18 13.56 -12.80
C GLY A 641 9.64 14.01 -12.63
N ASP A 642 10.61 13.17 -13.01
CA ASP A 642 12.04 13.48 -13.01
C ASP A 642 12.71 13.46 -14.39
N GLY A 643 11.95 13.18 -15.46
CA GLY A 643 12.35 13.36 -16.84
C GLY A 643 13.36 12.34 -17.36
N ASP A 644 13.42 11.11 -16.82
CA ASP A 644 14.14 9.99 -17.44
C ASP A 644 13.27 9.03 -18.25
N ARG A 645 11.95 9.30 -18.34
CA ARG A 645 10.99 8.61 -19.23
C ARG A 645 10.28 9.58 -20.17
N VAL A 646 9.89 9.09 -21.35
CA VAL A 646 9.11 9.86 -22.34
C VAL A 646 7.95 9.04 -22.94
N GLY A 647 6.76 9.64 -22.97
CA GLY A 647 5.60 9.20 -23.76
C GLY A 647 5.48 10.02 -25.05
N VAL A 648 5.02 9.38 -26.14
CA VAL A 648 4.96 10.00 -27.47
C VAL A 648 3.57 9.84 -28.07
N VAL A 649 3.03 10.93 -28.62
CA VAL A 649 1.71 11.01 -29.25
C VAL A 649 1.87 11.54 -30.68
N THR A 650 1.28 10.88 -31.67
CA THR A 650 1.32 11.37 -33.07
C THR A 650 0.35 12.54 -33.29
N ASN A 651 0.51 13.30 -34.38
CA ASN A 651 -0.46 14.30 -34.86
C ASN A 651 -1.94 13.83 -34.89
N ALA A 652 -2.20 12.54 -35.07
CA ALA A 652 -3.55 11.95 -35.04
C ALA A 652 -4.08 11.67 -33.61
N GLY A 653 -3.25 11.88 -32.59
CA GLY A 653 -3.53 11.54 -31.20
C GLY A 653 -3.35 10.06 -30.84
N ASN A 654 -2.55 9.31 -31.62
CA ASN A 654 -2.24 7.91 -31.31
C ASN A 654 -0.99 7.83 -30.42
N VAL A 655 -1.06 7.09 -29.31
CA VAL A 655 0.11 6.82 -28.46
C VAL A 655 1.08 5.88 -29.16
N VAL A 656 2.38 6.19 -29.10
CA VAL A 656 3.49 5.37 -29.58
C VAL A 656 4.22 4.83 -28.37
N TYR A 657 3.98 3.56 -28.04
CA TYR A 657 4.63 2.88 -26.92
C TYR A 657 6.16 2.78 -27.09
N PRO A 658 6.93 2.72 -25.98
CA PRO A 658 8.38 2.80 -26.01
C PRO A 658 9.07 1.71 -26.85
N ASP A 659 8.49 0.52 -26.94
CA ASP A 659 9.01 -0.58 -27.76
C ASP A 659 8.93 -0.30 -29.28
N ARG A 660 7.89 0.42 -29.72
CA ARG A 660 7.74 0.91 -31.10
C ARG A 660 8.60 2.14 -31.37
N LEU A 661 8.83 2.98 -30.35
CA LEU A 661 9.78 4.09 -30.43
C LEU A 661 11.23 3.57 -30.56
N LEU A 662 11.56 2.52 -29.80
CA LEU A 662 12.86 1.84 -29.86
C LEU A 662 13.14 1.22 -31.23
N MET A 663 12.12 0.76 -31.97
CA MET A 663 12.29 0.34 -33.37
C MET A 663 12.83 1.49 -34.23
N LEU A 664 12.23 2.69 -34.13
CA LEU A 664 12.64 3.85 -34.92
C LEU A 664 14.09 4.25 -34.61
N PHE A 665 14.48 4.24 -33.33
CA PHE A 665 15.85 4.52 -32.92
C PHE A 665 16.83 3.41 -33.34
N ALA A 666 16.46 2.14 -33.26
CA ALA A 666 17.31 1.04 -33.73
C ALA A 666 17.56 1.13 -35.25
N LEU A 667 16.53 1.44 -36.04
CA LEU A 667 16.64 1.68 -37.48
C LEU A 667 17.54 2.88 -37.84
N ASP A 668 17.79 3.79 -36.91
CA ASP A 668 18.67 4.94 -37.11
C ASP A 668 20.11 4.63 -36.65
N VAL A 669 20.27 4.10 -35.43
CA VAL A 669 21.57 3.72 -34.85
C VAL A 669 22.27 2.66 -35.72
N LEU A 670 21.56 1.65 -36.22
CA LEU A 670 22.14 0.56 -37.02
C LEU A 670 22.59 0.99 -38.42
N LYS A 671 21.99 2.04 -39.01
CA LYS A 671 22.48 2.61 -40.28
C LYS A 671 23.87 3.21 -40.16
N ARG A 672 24.21 3.72 -38.98
CA ARG A 672 25.55 4.25 -38.67
C ARG A 672 26.48 3.20 -38.07
N ASN A 673 25.91 2.20 -37.37
CA ASN A 673 26.66 1.19 -36.62
C ASN A 673 26.14 -0.25 -36.93
N PRO A 674 26.45 -0.83 -38.10
CA PRO A 674 26.13 -2.22 -38.40
C PRO A 674 26.77 -3.17 -37.37
N GLY A 675 26.04 -4.21 -36.97
CA GLY A 675 26.49 -5.20 -35.98
C GLY A 675 26.31 -4.79 -34.52
N ALA A 676 25.83 -3.58 -34.21
CA ALA A 676 25.67 -3.12 -32.83
C ALA A 676 24.62 -3.92 -32.04
N ASP A 677 24.91 -4.13 -30.75
CA ASP A 677 23.95 -4.66 -29.77
C ASP A 677 22.86 -3.60 -29.49
N ILE A 678 21.60 -4.05 -29.50
CA ILE A 678 20.41 -3.26 -29.15
C ILE A 678 19.67 -4.00 -28.02
N ILE A 679 19.65 -3.43 -26.82
CA ILE A 679 19.04 -4.04 -25.63
C ILE A 679 17.56 -3.64 -25.49
N PHE A 680 16.70 -4.59 -25.10
CA PHE A 680 15.31 -4.31 -24.74
C PHE A 680 14.81 -5.23 -23.61
N ASP A 681 13.86 -4.75 -22.82
CA ASP A 681 13.32 -5.52 -21.70
C ASP A 681 12.28 -6.58 -22.12
N VAL A 682 12.06 -7.58 -21.27
CA VAL A 682 11.11 -8.69 -21.54
C VAL A 682 9.66 -8.27 -21.82
N LYS A 683 9.26 -7.05 -21.44
CA LYS A 683 7.92 -6.50 -21.71
C LYS A 683 7.74 -5.98 -23.14
N CYS A 684 8.82 -5.72 -23.88
CA CYS A 684 8.73 -5.15 -25.23
C CYS A 684 8.24 -6.17 -26.28
N THR A 685 7.62 -5.67 -27.36
CA THR A 685 7.07 -6.53 -28.41
C THR A 685 8.09 -7.45 -29.09
N ARG A 686 7.66 -8.70 -29.35
CA ARG A 686 8.38 -9.72 -30.16
C ARG A 686 8.73 -9.29 -31.60
N ARG A 687 8.30 -8.10 -32.03
CA ARG A 687 8.63 -7.51 -33.33
C ARG A 687 10.00 -6.79 -33.34
N LEU A 688 10.58 -6.47 -32.18
CA LEU A 688 11.93 -5.88 -32.11
C LEU A 688 13.01 -6.85 -32.61
N THR A 689 13.02 -8.09 -32.10
CA THR A 689 14.02 -9.11 -32.46
C THR A 689 14.22 -9.30 -33.97
N PRO A 690 13.18 -9.54 -34.80
CA PRO A 690 13.37 -9.64 -36.26
C PRO A 690 13.80 -8.30 -36.87
N LEU A 691 13.17 -7.18 -36.50
CA LEU A 691 13.48 -5.86 -37.06
C LEU A 691 14.95 -5.46 -36.85
N ILE A 692 15.50 -5.71 -35.65
CA ILE A 692 16.90 -5.43 -35.33
C ILE A 692 17.83 -6.31 -36.18
N SER A 693 17.49 -7.61 -36.30
CA SER A 693 18.29 -8.58 -37.05
C SER A 693 18.27 -8.34 -38.56
N GLU A 694 17.10 -7.97 -39.11
CA GLU A 694 16.88 -7.60 -40.52
C GLU A 694 17.69 -6.36 -40.91
N HIS A 695 17.98 -5.46 -39.96
CA HIS A 695 18.81 -4.27 -40.17
C HIS A 695 20.26 -4.46 -39.69
N GLY A 696 20.69 -5.71 -39.51
CA GLY A 696 22.09 -6.07 -39.23
C GLY A 696 22.55 -5.76 -37.80
N GLY A 697 21.65 -5.50 -36.86
CA GLY A 697 21.95 -5.39 -35.44
C GLY A 697 21.82 -6.71 -34.70
N ARG A 698 22.32 -6.75 -33.46
CA ARG A 698 22.16 -7.90 -32.56
C ARG A 698 21.12 -7.60 -31.48
N PRO A 699 19.94 -8.26 -31.48
CA PRO A 699 18.93 -8.04 -30.45
C PRO A 699 19.32 -8.74 -29.14
N VAL A 700 19.26 -8.00 -28.02
CA VAL A 700 19.59 -8.51 -26.68
C VAL A 700 18.41 -8.27 -25.74
N MET A 701 17.59 -9.30 -25.52
CA MET A 701 16.52 -9.27 -24.53
C MET A 701 17.10 -9.36 -23.11
N TRP A 702 16.68 -8.48 -22.19
CA TRP A 702 17.20 -8.40 -20.83
C TRP A 702 16.12 -8.17 -19.76
N LYS A 703 16.54 -8.18 -18.49
CA LYS A 703 15.67 -7.95 -17.33
C LYS A 703 15.21 -6.48 -17.27
N THR A 704 13.92 -6.28 -16.97
CA THR A 704 13.34 -4.96 -16.66
C THR A 704 13.98 -4.36 -15.39
N GLY A 705 14.18 -3.04 -15.40
CA GLY A 705 14.77 -2.22 -14.35
C GLY A 705 15.92 -1.37 -14.90
N HIS A 706 15.79 -0.03 -14.88
CA HIS A 706 16.76 0.90 -15.51
C HIS A 706 18.22 0.68 -15.09
N SER A 707 18.45 0.24 -13.85
CA SER A 707 19.80 -0.02 -13.33
C SER A 707 20.39 -1.31 -13.87
N LEU A 708 19.55 -2.31 -14.19
CA LEU A 708 19.96 -3.57 -14.80
C LEU A 708 20.26 -3.41 -16.29
N ILE A 709 19.47 -2.59 -17.00
CA ILE A 709 19.71 -2.24 -18.41
C ILE A 709 21.02 -1.44 -18.54
N LYS A 710 21.21 -0.38 -17.74
CA LYS A 710 22.47 0.41 -17.75
C LYS A 710 23.72 -0.45 -17.47
N LYS A 711 23.64 -1.41 -16.54
CA LYS A 711 24.73 -2.38 -16.29
C LYS A 711 25.02 -3.27 -17.51
N GLU A 712 23.99 -3.81 -18.16
CA GLU A 712 24.20 -4.69 -19.32
C GLU A 712 24.68 -3.91 -20.55
N MET A 713 24.26 -2.66 -20.76
CA MET A 713 24.86 -1.77 -21.79
C MET A 713 26.36 -1.59 -21.56
N LYS A 714 26.79 -1.27 -20.32
CA LYS A 714 28.21 -1.08 -19.97
C LYS A 714 29.04 -2.37 -20.16
N LYS A 715 28.43 -3.54 -19.97
CA LYS A 715 29.05 -4.87 -20.12
C LYS A 715 29.10 -5.37 -21.57
N SER A 716 28.08 -5.07 -22.38
CA SER A 716 27.97 -5.51 -23.79
C SER A 716 28.62 -4.54 -24.78
N GLY A 717 28.67 -3.25 -24.45
CA GLY A 717 28.96 -2.19 -25.41
C GLY A 717 27.77 -1.79 -26.28
N ALA A 718 26.54 -2.18 -25.90
CA ALA A 718 25.32 -1.83 -26.64
C ALA A 718 25.17 -0.32 -26.83
N LEU A 719 24.88 0.10 -28.07
CA LEU A 719 24.81 1.53 -28.43
C LEU A 719 23.44 2.15 -28.15
N LEU A 720 22.42 1.31 -28.00
CA LEU A 720 21.04 1.69 -27.74
C LEU A 720 20.38 0.65 -26.82
N ALA A 721 19.60 1.14 -25.86
CA ALA A 721 18.67 0.30 -25.11
C ALA A 721 17.32 1.00 -24.88
N GLY A 722 16.29 0.24 -24.55
CA GLY A 722 15.02 0.81 -24.11
C GLY A 722 14.15 -0.16 -23.31
N GLU A 723 13.24 0.40 -22.52
CA GLU A 723 12.29 -0.35 -21.69
C GLU A 723 10.86 0.05 -22.02
N MET A 724 9.92 -0.89 -21.88
CA MET A 724 8.49 -0.67 -22.07
C MET A 724 7.88 0.35 -21.07
N SER A 725 8.62 0.72 -20.02
CA SER A 725 8.28 1.81 -19.10
C SER A 725 8.49 3.22 -19.68
N GLY A 726 9.35 3.39 -20.69
CA GLY A 726 9.65 4.69 -21.30
C GLY A 726 11.07 5.20 -21.13
N HIS A 727 11.94 4.50 -20.38
CA HIS A 727 13.37 4.81 -20.38
C HIS A 727 13.98 4.40 -21.73
N ILE A 728 14.74 5.31 -22.37
CA ILE A 728 15.51 5.04 -23.58
C ILE A 728 16.95 5.51 -23.33
N PHE A 729 17.93 4.71 -23.70
CA PHE A 729 19.35 4.92 -23.39
C PHE A 729 20.18 4.93 -24.66
N PHE A 730 20.82 6.06 -24.95
CA PHE A 730 21.83 6.20 -26.01
C PHE A 730 23.23 6.20 -25.36
N LYS A 731 24.23 5.67 -26.07
CA LYS A 731 25.61 5.51 -25.58
C LYS A 731 26.61 6.39 -26.33
#